data_AF-A0AA96UG16-F1
#
_entry.id   AF-A0AA96UG16-F1
#
_cell.length_a   1.000
_cell.length_b   1.000
_cell.length_c   1.000
_cell.angle_alpha   90.00
_cell.angle_beta   90.00
_cell.angle_gamma   90.00
#
_symmetry.space_group_name_H-M   'P 1'
#
loop_
_entity.id
_entity.type
_entity.pdbx_description
1 polymer ?
#
loop_
_entity_poly.entity_id
_entity_poly.type
_entity_poly.pdbx_seq_one_letter_code
_entity_poly.pdbx_strand_id
1 'polypeptide(L)'
;MERNSDVFDGRNVFDGGTAGSLDGGNVFSGGTAGSVVQAGRIGTVHVHAAPAEPSAPGEEWARLVAESAVWSRLRPGSEAEPWKRQAVRAATELACFRDGLAPLLADDPWQDPDVVRRFVRAVGRLLGEPGDGFLYPAEAAVLVLLPMVYRVRALQLACGERPERYGEEHRQLADRARTEPALAHWLWHRHLARHADLAEPAAVTALLAALPGAELRAALTPLTVRTALGGLRRGAGVANREFLHDLTERELIDCEGHQTVRPPRLVLLTALAYALAVEATALPEIVADHLGIQDPVLLPQLLSTLREMHWGGAPGLPVLRAECHHEAVAEALREYVAHADELLHAVQRTLGSEAVTGLPLRLSSANVAPAPGTFKESARFRLNERQMRSLLMGEQLYHDRDLAVRELYQNALDACRYRKARADYLVRKAGGESSGYRGLITLEQGVDERGRPYLECRDNGIGMGEAELRGVFSKAGERFAEQQELLEERALWQGVDPPVELYPNSRFGIGVLSYFMLAERMTVTTCRMGRDSGLGPELAASIHGPGHLFRITPQATARTEPGTAVRLYLDEGVLPDDWSAVGVLERLLGIAEFETTATHRGYAARWEPGVLRPRDPRSTDQYGLTAYGRFVPWDGAPAGVQVVWCEEGGGLLVDGLVVSLGRGSAGGPTENALRGVVVNLSGPATPERLSVDRREVLDDLSATMDGLLRSAAHTLVHDDRGLLRDRWLLDLGQDNRYLCDLITEAVRGSAPQDRPGSLPELIRRQGFFPEDHGGRLHEGGRLRPPLTWLFSLNDLPAPWFLWRVLAHRPHPLADLLTSLVPELAEIGRLLTAFPSDLTILNQLEHSGFHYRADPLNRAGGLTRMLNGQSVLRDSRHSTLPRIKALRVLDWWGLGPASVGELGRSPWNAAATTRLLHELGIPVPVPVLTLASTYDRGDRDQLLLPWPDRTRSPHRLEPGEPVPLGHLALAAQRTGLPLAEVADQLAELGLPAAPALPRSVPEHLVPLLSRDFGGLPPWIGPDVPLDHLLRASALTGQSPAAMARAFEDIGLRCSLPEDLPDAELLSLAVRFLAPDDHPLPFRFGPGFDSPLFRGIMRWIARRSSAVAAFPGDDPFDLAVTELINNLGQNPYPPVTDAVPFVLLVPIAGNLRITPSQLARRLRALGIPTSNDELPPGLPEHAALRLQGLLYSHRRTNVWSLLQAAQDFGTTLPQVAEWARLLGYDAPDPAVMIREAIPFIPLAEG
;
A
#
# COMPACT_ATOMS: atom_id res chain seq x y z
N MET A 1 58.74 49.11 -13.78
CA MET A 1 59.67 49.71 -12.79
C MET A 1 59.88 48.66 -11.71
N GLU A 2 61.13 48.46 -11.32
CA GLU A 2 61.60 47.44 -10.38
C GLU A 2 60.94 47.46 -8.98
N ARG A 3 61.06 46.31 -8.27
CA ARG A 3 60.88 46.02 -6.81
C ARG A 3 59.43 45.92 -6.32
N ASN A 4 59.00 44.93 -5.56
CA ASN A 4 59.68 43.89 -4.77
C ASN A 4 58.69 42.74 -4.49
N SER A 5 59.26 41.57 -4.16
CA SER A 5 58.66 40.30 -3.70
C SER A 5 57.88 39.48 -4.73
N ASP A 6 58.59 38.56 -5.38
CA ASP A 6 58.12 37.71 -6.48
C ASP A 6 58.15 36.20 -6.19
N VAL A 7 57.15 35.57 -6.79
CA VAL A 7 56.89 34.15 -7.09
C VAL A 7 57.60 33.78 -8.41
N PHE A 8 57.91 32.49 -8.65
CA PHE A 8 57.90 31.70 -9.92
C PHE A 8 58.76 30.43 -9.67
N ASP A 9 58.21 29.20 -9.64
CA ASP A 9 57.76 28.29 -10.73
C ASP A 9 58.91 27.54 -11.45
N GLY A 10 58.70 26.24 -11.75
CA GLY A 10 59.58 25.47 -12.64
C GLY A 10 59.76 23.97 -12.37
N ARG A 11 58.87 23.16 -12.98
CA ARG A 11 59.08 21.86 -13.69
C ARG A 11 60.06 20.79 -13.14
N ASN A 12 59.54 19.59 -12.87
CA ASN A 12 60.04 18.24 -13.27
C ASN A 12 59.07 17.17 -12.71
N VAL A 13 58.38 16.37 -13.54
CA VAL A 13 58.76 15.07 -14.13
C VAL A 13 59.03 13.97 -13.09
N PHE A 14 58.15 12.96 -13.12
CA PHE A 14 58.23 11.64 -12.47
C PHE A 14 59.46 10.86 -12.93
N ASP A 15 60.18 10.24 -11.98
CA ASP A 15 60.55 8.81 -11.89
C ASP A 15 61.93 8.58 -11.23
N GLY A 16 62.06 7.53 -10.39
CA GLY A 16 63.34 7.02 -9.85
C GLY A 16 63.39 6.63 -8.36
N GLY A 17 63.31 5.31 -8.06
CA GLY A 17 63.43 4.66 -6.72
C GLY A 17 64.82 4.76 -6.04
N THR A 18 65.09 4.20 -4.84
CA THR A 18 64.84 2.82 -4.34
C THR A 18 65.14 2.65 -2.82
N ALA A 19 64.50 1.63 -2.23
CA ALA A 19 64.93 0.67 -1.18
C ALA A 19 65.26 1.09 0.28
N GLY A 20 64.50 0.49 1.23
CA GLY A 20 64.88 0.26 2.63
C GLY A 20 64.18 -1.01 3.15
N SER A 21 64.94 -2.10 3.24
CA SER A 21 64.52 -3.47 3.60
C SER A 21 63.96 -3.59 5.03
N LEU A 22 62.84 -4.31 5.18
CA LEU A 22 62.38 -4.92 6.42
C LEU A 22 62.69 -6.44 6.37
N ASP A 23 63.98 -6.78 6.39
CA ASP A 23 64.43 -8.16 6.65
C ASP A 23 64.74 -8.32 8.14
N GLY A 24 63.90 -9.10 8.85
CA GLY A 24 64.17 -9.58 10.21
C GLY A 24 65.19 -10.72 10.23
N GLY A 25 66.42 -10.47 9.77
CA GLY A 25 67.50 -11.44 9.77
C GLY A 25 68.20 -11.60 11.12
N ASN A 26 68.80 -12.78 11.35
CA ASN A 26 69.60 -13.07 12.55
C ASN A 26 70.86 -12.18 12.60
N VAL A 27 71.11 -11.52 13.73
CA VAL A 27 72.27 -10.62 13.92
C VAL A 27 73.38 -11.30 14.73
N PHE A 28 74.59 -11.34 14.17
CA PHE A 28 75.79 -11.87 14.82
C PHE A 28 76.91 -10.82 14.84
N SER A 29 77.68 -10.73 15.94
CA SER A 29 78.90 -9.92 16.00
C SER A 29 80.16 -10.81 16.01
N GLY A 30 80.99 -10.74 14.98
CA GLY A 30 82.26 -11.48 14.89
C GLY A 30 82.89 -11.43 13.49
N GLY A 31 84.21 -11.66 13.41
CA GLY A 31 84.94 -11.74 12.15
C GLY A 31 84.97 -13.16 11.58
N THR A 32 85.04 -13.26 10.24
CA THR A 32 85.14 -14.53 9.50
C THR A 32 86.58 -14.90 9.18
N ALA A 33 86.96 -16.14 9.49
CA ALA A 33 88.16 -16.79 8.94
C ALA A 33 87.73 -18.07 8.22
N GLY A 34 87.63 -18.02 6.89
CA GLY A 34 87.13 -19.14 6.08
C GLY A 34 85.64 -19.42 6.29
N SER A 35 85.25 -20.69 6.37
CA SER A 35 83.86 -21.14 6.51
C SER A 35 83.32 -21.16 7.95
N VAL A 36 84.08 -20.63 8.91
CA VAL A 36 83.68 -20.57 10.33
C VAL A 36 83.47 -19.13 10.75
N VAL A 37 82.24 -18.83 11.19
CA VAL A 37 81.86 -17.56 11.82
C VAL A 37 81.97 -17.76 13.33
N GLN A 38 82.89 -17.05 13.99
CA GLN A 38 82.98 -17.07 15.45
C GLN A 38 82.21 -15.85 16.01
N ALA A 39 80.97 -16.07 16.46
CA ALA A 39 80.14 -15.02 17.03
C ALA A 39 80.44 -14.85 18.54
N GLY A 40 80.83 -13.63 18.95
CA GLY A 40 81.07 -13.29 20.37
C GLY A 40 79.80 -13.01 21.18
N ARG A 41 78.69 -12.67 20.51
CA ARG A 41 77.36 -12.53 21.10
C ARG A 41 76.28 -12.80 20.04
N ILE A 42 75.26 -13.57 20.41
CA ILE A 42 74.06 -13.81 19.59
C ILE A 42 72.90 -13.02 20.22
N GLY A 43 72.23 -12.18 19.42
CA GLY A 43 71.07 -11.40 19.84
C GLY A 43 69.78 -12.22 19.72
N THR A 44 68.94 -11.88 18.74
CA THR A 44 67.67 -12.57 18.49
C THR A 44 67.86 -13.59 17.37
N VAL A 45 67.38 -14.83 17.58
CA VAL A 45 67.36 -15.88 16.57
C VAL A 45 65.93 -16.12 16.12
N HIS A 46 65.63 -15.76 14.88
CA HIS A 46 64.44 -16.15 14.15
C HIS A 46 64.68 -17.52 13.51
N VAL A 47 63.99 -18.54 14.03
CA VAL A 47 63.92 -19.88 13.41
C VAL A 47 62.69 -19.91 12.53
N HIS A 48 62.86 -19.75 11.22
CA HIS A 48 61.78 -19.97 10.26
C HIS A 48 61.67 -21.48 10.00
N ALA A 49 60.57 -22.09 10.42
CA ALA A 49 60.18 -23.38 9.86
C ALA A 49 59.81 -23.16 8.39
N ALA A 50 60.46 -23.89 7.48
CA ALA A 50 60.06 -23.87 6.08
C ALA A 50 58.59 -24.29 5.94
N PRO A 51 57.81 -23.73 4.99
CA PRO A 51 56.49 -24.26 4.67
C PRO A 51 56.65 -25.73 4.31
N ALA A 52 55.85 -26.61 4.91
CA ALA A 52 55.79 -28.00 4.47
C ALA A 52 55.42 -28.02 2.98
N GLU A 53 56.15 -28.79 2.18
CA GLU A 53 55.78 -29.07 0.78
C GLU A 53 54.31 -29.52 0.72
N PRO A 54 53.53 -29.10 -0.28
CA PRO A 54 52.15 -29.57 -0.43
C PRO A 54 52.17 -31.09 -0.57
N SER A 55 51.57 -31.78 0.41
CA SER A 55 51.38 -33.23 0.36
C SER A 55 50.64 -33.63 -0.90
N ALA A 56 50.94 -34.81 -1.45
CA ALA A 56 50.25 -35.32 -2.63
C ALA A 56 48.72 -35.31 -2.46
N PRO A 57 47.94 -35.12 -3.55
CA PRO A 57 46.47 -35.14 -3.50
C PRO A 57 45.99 -36.41 -2.80
N GLY A 58 45.12 -36.26 -1.80
CA GLY A 58 44.55 -37.39 -1.05
C GLY A 58 45.31 -37.89 0.19
N GLU A 59 46.55 -37.49 0.44
CA GLU A 59 47.31 -37.98 1.60
C GLU A 59 46.84 -37.41 2.95
N GLU A 60 46.33 -36.17 2.96
CA GLU A 60 45.94 -35.49 4.20
C GLU A 60 44.78 -36.19 4.92
N TRP A 61 43.69 -36.48 4.19
CA TRP A 61 42.50 -37.13 4.73
C TRP A 61 42.78 -38.59 5.10
N ALA A 62 43.57 -39.30 4.27
CA ALA A 62 44.05 -40.64 4.57
C ALA A 62 44.83 -40.68 5.90
N ARG A 63 45.77 -39.74 6.10
CA ARG A 63 46.55 -39.62 7.34
C ARG A 63 45.66 -39.29 8.54
N LEU A 64 44.73 -38.36 8.38
CA LEU A 64 43.77 -37.97 9.41
C LEU A 64 42.92 -39.15 9.90
N VAL A 65 42.46 -40.03 8.99
CA VAL A 65 41.74 -41.25 9.36
C VAL A 65 42.68 -42.26 10.02
N ALA A 66 43.89 -42.45 9.49
CA ALA A 66 44.85 -43.41 10.03
C ALA A 66 45.30 -43.06 11.46
N GLU A 67 45.44 -41.77 11.78
CA GLU A 67 45.92 -41.27 13.08
C GLU A 67 44.78 -40.94 14.05
N SER A 68 43.52 -41.16 13.65
CA SER A 68 42.37 -40.79 14.48
C SER A 68 42.34 -41.54 15.82
N ALA A 69 42.07 -40.79 16.89
CA ALA A 69 41.92 -41.33 18.24
C ALA A 69 40.72 -42.28 18.40
N VAL A 70 39.79 -42.32 17.43
CA VAL A 70 38.63 -43.23 17.45
C VAL A 70 39.05 -44.71 17.52
N TRP A 71 40.20 -45.07 16.92
CA TRP A 71 40.68 -46.44 16.86
C TRP A 71 41.16 -46.98 18.23
N SER A 72 41.45 -46.09 19.19
CA SER A 72 41.79 -46.50 20.56
C SER A 72 40.56 -46.72 21.45
N ARG A 73 39.35 -46.50 20.92
CA ARG A 73 38.05 -46.61 21.63
C ARG A 73 37.26 -47.88 21.28
N LEU A 74 37.93 -48.84 20.64
CA LEU A 74 37.32 -50.10 20.21
C LEU A 74 37.14 -51.09 21.36
N ARG A 75 36.25 -52.07 21.18
CA ARG A 75 36.11 -53.19 22.10
C ARG A 75 37.44 -53.95 22.28
N PRO A 76 37.84 -54.32 23.51
CA PRO A 76 39.00 -55.16 23.76
C PRO A 76 38.91 -56.44 22.93
N GLY A 77 39.99 -56.79 22.22
CA GLY A 77 40.04 -57.96 21.34
C GLY A 77 39.47 -57.76 19.93
N SER A 78 39.09 -56.54 19.52
CA SER A 78 38.65 -56.27 18.15
C SER A 78 39.80 -56.18 17.16
N GLU A 79 39.67 -56.81 15.99
CA GLU A 79 40.60 -56.63 14.87
C GLU A 79 40.33 -55.30 14.13
N ALA A 80 41.03 -54.24 14.54
CA ALA A 80 40.84 -52.88 14.00
C ALA A 80 41.45 -52.68 12.61
N GLU A 81 42.53 -53.41 12.31
CA GLU A 81 43.41 -53.12 11.17
C GLU A 81 42.74 -53.28 9.79
N PRO A 82 41.89 -54.30 9.52
CA PRO A 82 41.18 -54.41 8.25
C PRO A 82 40.25 -53.22 7.98
N TRP A 83 39.46 -52.83 8.98
CA TRP A 83 38.53 -51.70 8.90
C TRP A 83 39.25 -50.37 8.76
N LYS A 84 40.36 -50.19 9.48
CA LYS A 84 41.23 -49.02 9.37
C LYS A 84 41.79 -48.86 7.96
N ARG A 85 42.31 -49.93 7.36
CA ARG A 85 42.81 -49.90 5.97
C ARG A 85 41.71 -49.57 4.95
N GLN A 86 40.52 -50.14 5.10
CA GLN A 86 39.38 -49.82 4.22
C GLN A 86 38.97 -48.34 4.37
N ALA A 87 38.88 -47.84 5.60
CA ALA A 87 38.53 -46.44 5.86
C ALA A 87 39.58 -45.46 5.30
N VAL A 88 40.88 -45.78 5.41
CA VAL A 88 41.96 -44.96 4.82
C VAL A 88 41.82 -44.90 3.29
N ARG A 89 41.53 -46.01 2.62
CA ARG A 89 41.29 -46.04 1.17
C ARG A 89 40.08 -45.20 0.77
N ALA A 90 38.97 -45.32 1.51
CA ALA A 90 37.78 -44.52 1.27
C ALA A 90 38.04 -43.02 1.48
N ALA A 91 38.85 -42.65 2.48
CA ALA A 91 39.26 -41.27 2.71
C ALA A 91 40.11 -40.70 1.56
N THR A 92 40.99 -41.51 0.96
CA THR A 92 41.73 -41.13 -0.24
C THR A 92 40.79 -40.84 -1.41
N GLU A 93 39.81 -41.71 -1.68
CA GLU A 93 38.82 -41.49 -2.75
C GLU A 93 37.96 -40.23 -2.50
N LEU A 94 37.50 -40.03 -1.27
CA LEU A 94 36.75 -38.82 -0.89
C LEU A 94 37.58 -37.54 -1.06
N ALA A 95 38.87 -37.60 -0.81
CA ALA A 95 39.78 -36.48 -1.05
C ALA A 95 39.97 -36.21 -2.55
N CYS A 96 40.02 -37.24 -3.40
CA CYS A 96 40.00 -37.07 -4.86
C CYS A 96 38.74 -36.32 -5.34
N PHE A 97 37.56 -36.68 -4.80
CA PHE A 97 36.32 -35.96 -5.11
C PHE A 97 36.39 -34.49 -4.68
N ARG A 98 36.88 -34.20 -3.47
CA ARG A 98 37.10 -32.83 -2.99
C ARG A 98 38.02 -32.05 -3.93
N ASP A 99 39.17 -32.64 -4.29
CA ASP A 99 40.20 -31.98 -5.09
C ASP A 99 39.70 -31.68 -6.51
N GLY A 100 38.82 -32.53 -7.07
CA GLY A 100 38.14 -32.27 -8.34
C GLY A 100 37.14 -31.12 -8.30
N LEU A 101 36.55 -30.80 -7.14
CA LEU A 101 35.57 -29.73 -6.97
C LEU A 101 36.22 -28.38 -6.60
N ALA A 102 37.40 -28.40 -5.97
CA ALA A 102 38.07 -27.21 -5.45
C ALA A 102 38.26 -26.08 -6.49
N PRO A 103 38.62 -26.33 -7.77
CA PRO A 103 38.79 -25.27 -8.76
C PRO A 103 37.49 -24.49 -9.06
N LEU A 104 36.32 -25.14 -8.94
CA LEU A 104 35.02 -24.52 -9.22
C LEU A 104 34.58 -23.54 -8.12
N LEU A 105 35.22 -23.59 -6.95
CA LEU A 105 34.89 -22.79 -5.77
C LEU A 105 36.04 -21.86 -5.36
N ALA A 106 36.98 -21.59 -6.28
CA ALA A 106 38.15 -20.76 -6.00
C ALA A 106 37.79 -19.31 -5.60
N ASP A 107 36.67 -18.79 -6.11
CA ASP A 107 36.18 -17.44 -5.85
C ASP A 107 35.33 -17.32 -4.57
N ASP A 108 35.07 -18.44 -3.89
CA ASP A 108 34.29 -18.45 -2.65
C ASP A 108 35.18 -18.16 -1.42
N PRO A 109 35.06 -16.99 -0.79
CA PRO A 109 35.94 -16.59 0.31
C PRO A 109 35.61 -17.30 1.64
N TRP A 110 34.53 -18.09 1.70
CA TRP A 110 34.11 -18.83 2.89
C TRP A 110 34.64 -20.27 2.94
N GLN A 111 35.50 -20.65 1.99
CA GLN A 111 36.08 -21.98 1.96
C GLN A 111 36.95 -22.25 3.20
N ASP A 112 36.56 -23.27 3.96
CA ASP A 112 37.22 -23.70 5.19
C ASP A 112 37.82 -25.11 4.99
N PRO A 113 39.10 -25.21 4.55
CA PRO A 113 39.74 -26.50 4.30
C PRO A 113 39.97 -27.29 5.59
N ASP A 114 40.06 -26.62 6.74
CA ASP A 114 40.38 -27.23 8.04
C ASP A 114 39.15 -27.81 8.76
N VAL A 115 37.93 -27.57 8.27
CA VAL A 115 36.70 -28.04 8.92
C VAL A 115 36.67 -29.55 9.13
N VAL A 116 37.13 -30.35 8.15
CA VAL A 116 37.18 -31.83 8.26
C VAL A 116 38.17 -32.27 9.34
N ARG A 117 39.32 -31.59 9.43
CA ARG A 117 40.33 -31.85 10.45
C ARG A 117 39.76 -31.60 11.84
N ARG A 118 39.06 -30.48 12.04
CA ARG A 118 38.42 -30.14 13.32
C ARG A 118 37.28 -31.11 13.66
N PHE A 119 36.50 -31.50 12.67
CA PHE A 119 35.39 -32.43 12.82
C PHE A 119 35.86 -33.84 13.22
N VAL A 120 36.84 -34.41 12.53
CA VAL A 120 37.40 -35.72 12.93
C VAL A 120 38.06 -35.68 14.31
N ARG A 121 38.74 -34.58 14.66
CA ARG A 121 39.26 -34.40 16.03
C ARG A 121 38.15 -34.33 17.08
N ALA A 122 37.03 -33.68 16.75
CA ALA A 122 35.86 -33.61 17.63
C ALA A 122 35.23 -35.01 17.85
N VAL A 123 35.13 -35.83 16.80
CA VAL A 123 34.69 -37.23 16.91
C VAL A 123 35.54 -37.99 17.94
N GLY A 124 36.87 -37.90 17.84
CA GLY A 124 37.78 -38.58 18.78
C GLY A 124 37.63 -38.09 20.22
N ARG A 125 37.30 -36.80 20.43
CA ARG A 125 37.15 -36.18 21.75
C ARG A 125 35.87 -36.61 22.47
N LEU A 126 34.75 -36.74 21.75
CA LEU A 126 33.46 -37.08 22.34
C LEU A 126 33.41 -38.48 22.98
N LEU A 127 34.39 -39.32 22.66
CA LEU A 127 34.40 -40.74 23.04
C LEU A 127 35.19 -41.03 24.34
N GLY A 128 35.49 -40.03 25.17
CA GLY A 128 36.02 -40.23 26.54
C GLY A 128 37.41 -40.87 26.65
N GLU A 129 37.73 -41.52 27.78
CA GLU A 129 38.97 -42.30 28.05
C GLU A 129 38.76 -43.82 27.79
N PRO A 130 39.82 -44.66 27.63
CA PRO A 130 39.66 -46.07 27.28
C PRO A 130 39.01 -46.86 28.42
N GLY A 131 37.92 -47.56 28.15
CA GLY A 131 37.13 -48.31 29.14
C GLY A 131 35.65 -47.94 29.14
N ASP A 132 35.32 -46.78 28.57
CA ASP A 132 33.99 -46.22 28.49
C ASP A 132 33.36 -46.49 27.10
N GLY A 133 32.31 -47.34 27.05
CA GLY A 133 31.33 -47.33 25.95
C GLY A 133 31.85 -47.78 24.57
N PHE A 134 32.39 -48.99 24.49
CA PHE A 134 33.11 -49.50 23.33
C PHE A 134 32.39 -49.40 21.96
N LEU A 135 33.14 -48.94 20.95
CA LEU A 135 32.76 -48.96 19.54
C LEU A 135 33.12 -50.29 18.87
N TYR A 136 32.31 -50.71 17.90
CA TYR A 136 32.74 -51.71 16.91
C TYR A 136 33.67 -51.06 15.87
N PRO A 137 34.64 -51.80 15.29
CA PRO A 137 35.46 -51.32 14.18
C PRO A 137 34.67 -50.67 13.04
N ALA A 138 33.49 -51.20 12.71
CA ALA A 138 32.60 -50.61 11.72
C ALA A 138 32.05 -49.24 12.12
N GLU A 139 31.58 -49.07 13.37
CA GLU A 139 31.10 -47.78 13.88
C GLU A 139 32.22 -46.74 13.89
N ALA A 140 33.43 -47.15 14.29
CA ALA A 140 34.60 -46.30 14.23
C ALA A 140 34.84 -45.82 12.81
N ALA A 141 34.89 -46.73 11.82
CA ALA A 141 35.06 -46.38 10.41
C ALA A 141 34.02 -45.38 9.91
N VAL A 142 32.73 -45.58 10.23
CA VAL A 142 31.65 -44.65 9.83
C VAL A 142 31.85 -43.27 10.45
N LEU A 143 32.16 -43.18 11.75
CA LEU A 143 32.35 -41.90 12.44
C LEU A 143 33.52 -41.07 11.88
N VAL A 144 34.62 -41.70 11.44
CA VAL A 144 35.77 -40.97 10.85
C VAL A 144 35.53 -40.54 9.41
N LEU A 145 34.66 -41.25 8.67
CA LEU A 145 34.38 -40.97 7.26
C LEU A 145 33.24 -39.98 7.06
N LEU A 146 32.24 -39.96 7.94
CA LEU A 146 31.10 -39.03 7.85
C LEU A 146 31.51 -37.55 7.68
N PRO A 147 32.54 -37.02 8.37
CA PRO A 147 33.05 -35.67 8.14
C PRO A 147 33.47 -35.39 6.69
N MET A 148 34.06 -36.38 6.02
CA MET A 148 34.53 -36.27 4.63
C MET A 148 33.37 -36.40 3.65
N VAL A 149 32.45 -37.34 3.91
CA VAL A 149 31.20 -37.50 3.14
C VAL A 149 30.39 -36.20 3.18
N TYR A 150 30.22 -35.62 4.37
CA TYR A 150 29.61 -34.31 4.56
C TYR A 150 30.28 -33.24 3.69
N ARG A 151 31.62 -33.12 3.79
CA ARG A 151 32.35 -32.08 3.08
C ARG A 151 32.22 -32.21 1.57
N VAL A 152 32.32 -33.43 1.02
CA VAL A 152 32.14 -33.66 -0.43
C VAL A 152 30.72 -33.27 -0.86
N ARG A 153 29.68 -33.68 -0.13
CA ARG A 153 28.30 -33.31 -0.44
C ARG A 153 28.06 -31.80 -0.37
N ALA A 154 28.57 -31.13 0.67
CA ALA A 154 28.47 -29.68 0.80
C ALA A 154 29.14 -28.94 -0.37
N LEU A 155 30.32 -29.40 -0.79
CA LEU A 155 31.03 -28.83 -1.95
C LEU A 155 30.27 -29.08 -3.26
N GLN A 156 29.72 -30.28 -3.48
CA GLN A 156 28.92 -30.59 -4.67
C GLN A 156 27.70 -29.68 -4.80
N LEU A 157 27.01 -29.39 -3.69
CA LEU A 157 25.88 -28.45 -3.66
C LEU A 157 26.33 -27.01 -3.90
N ALA A 158 27.47 -26.60 -3.34
CA ALA A 158 28.03 -25.27 -3.52
C ALA A 158 28.38 -24.95 -4.99
N CYS A 159 28.77 -25.96 -5.77
CA CYS A 159 29.04 -25.83 -7.21
C CYS A 159 27.78 -25.74 -8.10
N GLY A 160 26.57 -25.87 -7.53
CA GLY A 160 25.31 -25.81 -8.28
C GLY A 160 24.96 -24.39 -8.78
N GLU A 161 23.98 -24.32 -9.67
CA GLU A 161 23.44 -23.04 -10.16
C GLU A 161 22.70 -22.28 -9.05
N ARG A 162 22.95 -20.97 -8.96
CA ARG A 162 22.25 -20.08 -8.02
C ARG A 162 20.93 -19.61 -8.65
N PRO A 163 19.78 -19.73 -7.97
CA PRO A 163 18.52 -19.21 -8.49
C PRO A 163 18.57 -17.67 -8.57
N GLU A 164 17.73 -17.06 -9.42
CA GLU A 164 17.69 -15.59 -9.57
C GLU A 164 17.27 -14.86 -8.28
N ARG A 165 16.49 -15.51 -7.41
CA ARG A 165 16.05 -14.99 -6.12
C ARG A 165 16.44 -15.94 -4.99
N TYR A 166 17.42 -15.54 -4.17
CA TYR A 166 17.78 -16.21 -2.92
C TYR A 166 18.15 -15.19 -1.84
N GLY A 167 17.92 -15.53 -0.57
CA GLY A 167 18.23 -14.65 0.56
C GLY A 167 17.16 -13.61 0.89
N GLU A 168 15.94 -13.70 0.33
CA GLU A 168 14.82 -12.79 0.61
C GLU A 168 14.44 -12.70 2.10
N GLU A 169 14.67 -13.80 2.83
CA GLU A 169 14.52 -13.88 4.29
C GLU A 169 15.43 -12.91 5.04
N HIS A 170 16.55 -12.50 4.43
CA HIS A 170 17.53 -11.56 4.96
C HIS A 170 17.58 -10.30 4.08
N ARG A 171 16.43 -9.67 3.80
CA ARG A 171 16.30 -8.55 2.86
C ARG A 171 17.42 -7.49 2.97
N GLN A 172 17.75 -7.06 4.18
CA GLN A 172 18.82 -6.06 4.42
C GLN A 172 20.20 -6.56 3.97
N LEU A 173 20.51 -7.84 4.20
CA LEU A 173 21.76 -8.47 3.74
C LEU A 173 21.73 -8.74 2.24
N ALA A 174 20.60 -9.17 1.69
CA ALA A 174 20.43 -9.39 0.25
C ALA A 174 20.63 -8.09 -0.55
N ASP A 175 20.18 -6.95 -0.02
CA ASP A 175 20.40 -5.65 -0.64
C ASP A 175 21.88 -5.27 -0.68
N ARG A 176 22.62 -5.53 0.40
CA ARG A 176 24.07 -5.30 0.49
C ARG A 176 24.89 -6.30 -0.32
N ALA A 177 24.41 -7.54 -0.47
CA ALA A 177 25.09 -8.58 -1.23
C ALA A 177 25.25 -8.25 -2.72
N ARG A 178 24.45 -7.29 -3.24
CA ARG A 178 24.61 -6.77 -4.60
C ARG A 178 25.94 -6.03 -4.81
N THR A 179 26.51 -5.47 -3.75
CA THR A 179 27.81 -4.76 -3.79
C THR A 179 28.92 -5.50 -3.05
N GLU A 180 28.57 -6.48 -2.20
CA GLU A 180 29.52 -7.24 -1.37
C GLU A 180 29.55 -8.74 -1.73
N PRO A 181 30.51 -9.20 -2.56
CA PRO A 181 30.57 -10.58 -3.03
C PRO A 181 30.67 -11.64 -1.92
N ALA A 182 31.38 -11.32 -0.84
CA ALA A 182 31.51 -12.22 0.31
C ALA A 182 30.14 -12.49 0.98
N LEU A 183 29.26 -11.48 1.02
CA LEU A 183 27.92 -11.63 1.58
C LEU A 183 27.02 -12.44 0.64
N ALA A 184 27.15 -12.27 -0.68
CA ALA A 184 26.44 -13.09 -1.66
C ALA A 184 26.79 -14.59 -1.54
N HIS A 185 28.06 -14.92 -1.30
CA HIS A 185 28.50 -16.30 -1.03
C HIS A 185 27.97 -16.82 0.30
N TRP A 186 27.98 -16.00 1.36
CA TRP A 186 27.39 -16.39 2.63
C TRP A 186 25.89 -16.70 2.52
N LEU A 187 25.13 -15.84 1.83
CA LEU A 187 23.70 -16.05 1.56
C LEU A 187 23.45 -17.32 0.74
N TRP A 188 24.34 -17.65 -0.20
CA TRP A 188 24.28 -18.89 -0.96
C TRP A 188 24.45 -20.11 -0.04
N HIS A 189 25.48 -20.13 0.80
CA HIS A 189 25.67 -21.20 1.79
C HIS A 189 24.51 -21.32 2.78
N ARG A 190 23.93 -20.18 3.19
CA ARG A 190 22.74 -20.16 4.07
C ARG A 190 21.52 -20.75 3.37
N HIS A 191 21.31 -20.41 2.10
CA HIS A 191 20.25 -20.97 1.27
C HIS A 191 20.43 -22.49 1.12
N LEU A 192 21.63 -22.96 0.76
CA LEU A 192 21.93 -24.38 0.64
C LEU A 192 21.67 -25.14 1.95
N ALA A 193 22.09 -24.58 3.09
CA ALA A 193 21.87 -25.21 4.38
C ALA A 193 20.38 -25.38 4.75
N ARG A 194 19.49 -24.53 4.24
CA ARG A 194 18.04 -24.57 4.50
C ARG A 194 17.26 -25.38 3.45
N HIS A 195 17.60 -25.19 2.17
CA HIS A 195 16.78 -25.62 1.04
C HIS A 195 17.39 -26.73 0.19
N ALA A 196 18.72 -26.94 0.25
CA ALA A 196 19.36 -28.00 -0.52
C ALA A 196 19.45 -29.29 0.30
N ASP A 197 19.01 -30.40 -0.29
CA ASP A 197 19.02 -31.69 0.38
C ASP A 197 20.44 -32.28 0.39
N LEU A 198 21.21 -31.98 1.45
CA LEU A 198 22.49 -32.65 1.75
C LEU A 198 22.36 -34.18 1.75
N ALA A 199 21.16 -34.68 2.09
CA ALA A 199 20.78 -36.08 2.20
C ALA A 199 20.00 -36.59 0.98
N GLU A 200 20.13 -35.94 -0.19
CA GLU A 200 19.45 -36.33 -1.43
C GLU A 200 19.76 -37.81 -1.76
N PRO A 201 18.73 -38.68 -1.91
CA PRO A 201 18.93 -40.13 -1.96
C PRO A 201 19.86 -40.59 -3.09
N ALA A 202 19.71 -40.06 -4.29
CA ALA A 202 20.47 -40.52 -5.45
C ALA A 202 21.94 -40.13 -5.35
N ALA A 203 22.24 -38.89 -4.96
CA ALA A 203 23.61 -38.41 -4.79
C ALA A 203 24.34 -39.10 -3.65
N VAL A 204 23.68 -39.33 -2.50
CA VAL A 204 24.30 -40.07 -1.39
C VAL A 204 24.56 -41.52 -1.82
N THR A 205 23.60 -42.17 -2.48
CA THR A 205 23.78 -43.55 -2.96
C THR A 205 24.92 -43.65 -3.98
N ALA A 206 25.00 -42.71 -4.93
CA ALA A 206 26.07 -42.66 -5.93
C ALA A 206 27.45 -42.44 -5.29
N LEU A 207 27.54 -41.52 -4.32
CA LEU A 207 28.79 -41.25 -3.61
C LEU A 207 29.26 -42.47 -2.81
N LEU A 208 28.36 -43.15 -2.11
CA LEU A 208 28.67 -44.34 -1.33
C LEU A 208 29.04 -45.54 -2.23
N ALA A 209 28.40 -45.68 -3.39
CA ALA A 209 28.73 -46.72 -4.36
C ALA A 209 30.16 -46.60 -4.92
N ALA A 210 30.68 -45.38 -5.01
CA ALA A 210 32.04 -45.10 -5.46
C ALA A 210 33.12 -45.45 -4.42
N LEU A 211 32.76 -45.67 -3.16
CA LEU A 211 33.74 -45.98 -2.11
C LEU A 211 34.24 -47.45 -2.20
N PRO A 212 35.53 -47.70 -1.92
CA PRO A 212 36.12 -49.04 -1.99
C PRO A 212 35.75 -49.88 -0.75
N GLY A 213 35.58 -51.19 -0.95
CA GLY A 213 35.32 -52.18 0.12
C GLY A 213 33.83 -52.47 0.33
N ALA A 214 33.44 -53.74 0.19
CA ALA A 214 32.03 -54.15 0.33
C ALA A 214 31.53 -54.07 1.78
N GLU A 215 32.36 -54.47 2.75
CA GLU A 215 32.03 -54.42 4.18
C GLU A 215 31.87 -52.98 4.69
N LEU A 216 32.74 -52.08 4.25
CA LEU A 216 32.64 -50.66 4.57
C LEU A 216 31.35 -50.02 4.01
N ARG A 217 30.97 -50.36 2.77
CA ARG A 217 29.71 -49.89 2.18
C ARG A 217 28.50 -50.46 2.92
N ALA A 218 28.57 -51.69 3.41
CA ALA A 218 27.52 -52.27 4.25
C ALA A 218 27.40 -51.56 5.61
N ALA A 219 28.50 -51.01 6.16
CA ALA A 219 28.46 -50.18 7.37
C ALA A 219 27.86 -48.78 7.12
N LEU A 220 28.10 -48.21 5.94
CA LEU A 220 27.61 -46.91 5.51
C LEU A 220 26.25 -47.04 4.82
N THR A 221 25.22 -47.48 5.54
CA THR A 221 23.90 -47.63 4.93
C THR A 221 23.37 -46.27 4.43
N PRO A 222 22.78 -46.19 3.21
CA PRO A 222 22.29 -44.93 2.67
C PRO A 222 21.35 -44.20 3.63
N LEU A 223 20.49 -44.93 4.35
CA LEU A 223 19.59 -44.34 5.34
C LEU A 223 20.37 -43.69 6.50
N THR A 224 21.32 -44.38 7.12
CA THR A 224 22.11 -43.82 8.23
C THR A 224 22.89 -42.59 7.81
N VAL A 225 23.52 -42.62 6.64
CA VAL A 225 24.30 -41.49 6.12
C VAL A 225 23.38 -40.30 5.83
N ARG A 226 22.23 -40.54 5.18
CA ARG A 226 21.23 -39.49 4.91
C ARG A 226 20.74 -38.85 6.20
N THR A 227 20.36 -39.65 7.19
CA THR A 227 19.89 -39.13 8.49
C THR A 227 21.02 -38.40 9.24
N ALA A 228 22.27 -38.88 9.15
CA ALA A 228 23.41 -38.17 9.73
C ALA A 228 23.63 -36.80 9.09
N LEU A 229 23.63 -36.72 7.76
CA LEU A 229 23.80 -35.46 7.01
C LEU A 229 22.64 -34.49 7.25
N GLY A 230 21.39 -34.98 7.23
CA GLY A 230 20.22 -34.18 7.57
C GLY A 230 20.22 -33.69 9.02
N GLY A 231 20.90 -34.41 9.92
CA GLY A 231 21.00 -34.08 11.35
C GLY A 231 21.96 -32.94 11.70
N LEU A 232 22.96 -32.65 10.86
CA LEU A 232 24.10 -31.79 11.21
C LEU A 232 23.70 -30.36 11.62
N ARG A 233 22.72 -29.75 10.93
CA ARG A 233 22.28 -28.37 11.17
C ARG A 233 20.90 -28.25 11.85
N ARG A 234 20.39 -29.34 12.43
CA ARG A 234 19.10 -29.36 13.14
C ARG A 234 19.15 -28.88 14.59
N GLY A 235 20.35 -28.63 15.12
CA GLY A 235 20.54 -28.33 16.55
C GLY A 235 19.93 -29.43 17.43
N ALA A 236 19.33 -29.06 18.56
CA ALA A 236 18.69 -30.00 19.48
C ALA A 236 17.58 -30.86 18.85
N GLY A 237 16.99 -30.44 17.71
CA GLY A 237 15.94 -31.19 17.00
C GLY A 237 16.42 -32.51 16.41
N VAL A 238 17.73 -32.74 16.27
CA VAL A 238 18.29 -34.04 15.84
C VAL A 238 17.97 -35.19 16.81
N ALA A 239 17.71 -34.85 18.07
CA ALA A 239 17.30 -35.77 19.12
C ALA A 239 15.80 -36.07 19.14
N ASN A 240 15.01 -35.45 18.24
CA ASN A 240 13.58 -35.71 18.17
C ASN A 240 13.31 -37.15 17.74
N ARG A 241 12.35 -37.80 18.42
CA ARG A 241 11.98 -39.19 18.14
C ARG A 241 11.47 -39.40 16.71
N GLU A 242 10.77 -38.42 16.16
CA GLU A 242 10.25 -38.45 14.78
C GLU A 242 11.38 -38.42 13.74
N PHE A 243 12.46 -37.67 14.00
CA PHE A 243 13.61 -37.59 13.10
C PHE A 243 14.40 -38.91 13.06
N LEU A 244 14.49 -39.60 14.19
CA LEU A 244 15.20 -40.88 14.31
C LEU A 244 14.30 -42.10 14.04
N HIS A 245 13.02 -41.90 13.69
CA HIS A 245 12.00 -42.95 13.67
C HIS A 245 12.34 -44.10 12.70
N ASP A 246 12.85 -43.77 11.52
CA ASP A 246 13.15 -44.74 10.46
C ASP A 246 14.44 -45.55 10.74
N LEU A 247 15.22 -45.16 11.76
CA LEU A 247 16.47 -45.82 12.08
C LEU A 247 16.24 -47.05 12.98
N THR A 248 16.82 -48.17 12.57
CA THR A 248 16.90 -49.36 13.42
C THR A 248 17.83 -49.11 14.62
N GLU A 249 17.51 -49.67 15.79
CA GLU A 249 18.36 -49.48 16.99
C GLU A 249 19.76 -50.09 16.81
N ARG A 250 19.83 -51.23 16.11
CA ARG A 250 21.05 -52.00 15.83
C ARG A 250 20.94 -52.70 14.48
N GLU A 251 22.05 -52.70 13.75
CA GLU A 251 22.19 -53.37 12.46
C GLU A 251 23.46 -54.23 12.45
N LEU A 252 23.35 -55.49 12.04
CA LEU A 252 24.49 -56.43 11.94
C LEU A 252 25.09 -56.32 10.53
N ILE A 253 26.41 -56.21 10.44
CA ILE A 253 27.11 -56.18 9.14
C ILE A 253 27.51 -57.60 8.75
N ASP A 254 27.16 -57.98 7.53
CA ASP A 254 27.60 -59.22 6.89
C ASP A 254 29.10 -59.14 6.53
N CYS A 255 29.96 -59.68 7.39
CA CYS A 255 31.42 -59.68 7.24
C CYS A 255 32.06 -60.84 8.03
N GLU A 256 33.35 -61.10 7.80
CA GLU A 256 34.12 -62.05 8.59
C GLU A 256 34.40 -61.49 10.00
N GLY A 257 33.44 -61.68 10.92
CA GLY A 257 33.51 -61.23 12.31
C GLY A 257 32.18 -60.69 12.83
N HIS A 258 32.08 -60.44 14.14
CA HIS A 258 30.84 -59.88 14.73
C HIS A 258 30.90 -58.34 14.77
N GLN A 259 30.35 -57.69 13.74
CA GLN A 259 30.28 -56.23 13.62
C GLN A 259 28.84 -55.73 13.69
N THR A 260 28.59 -54.71 14.51
CA THR A 260 27.26 -54.11 14.69
C THR A 260 27.37 -52.59 14.62
N VAL A 261 26.42 -51.96 13.94
CA VAL A 261 26.26 -50.51 13.87
C VAL A 261 25.02 -50.10 14.66
N ARG A 262 25.10 -48.96 15.37
CA ARG A 262 23.98 -48.32 16.07
C ARG A 262 23.63 -46.99 15.41
N PRO A 263 22.78 -46.97 14.36
CA PRO A 263 22.50 -45.78 13.58
C PRO A 263 22.08 -44.54 14.39
N PRO A 264 21.15 -44.60 15.36
CA PRO A 264 20.77 -43.41 16.13
C PRO A 264 21.94 -42.81 16.90
N ARG A 265 22.81 -43.67 17.46
CA ARG A 265 24.02 -43.23 18.16
C ARG A 265 25.01 -42.57 17.20
N LEU A 266 25.22 -43.13 16.01
CA LEU A 266 26.10 -42.53 15.01
C LEU A 266 25.62 -41.14 14.60
N VAL A 267 24.33 -41.00 14.26
CA VAL A 267 23.73 -39.71 13.86
C VAL A 267 23.90 -38.64 14.93
N LEU A 268 23.58 -38.98 16.19
CA LEU A 268 23.67 -38.03 17.31
C LEU A 268 25.12 -37.62 17.62
N LEU A 269 26.06 -38.57 17.60
CA LEU A 269 27.48 -38.28 17.82
C LEU A 269 28.09 -37.47 16.67
N THR A 270 27.69 -37.75 15.43
CA THR A 270 28.14 -37.00 14.26
C THR A 270 27.63 -35.56 14.30
N ALA A 271 26.36 -35.33 14.65
CA ALA A 271 25.81 -33.99 14.81
C ALA A 271 26.53 -33.19 15.90
N LEU A 272 26.80 -33.82 17.05
CA LEU A 272 27.54 -33.17 18.14
C LEU A 272 29.01 -32.90 17.77
N ALA A 273 29.67 -33.83 17.07
CA ALA A 273 31.04 -33.62 16.59
C ALA A 273 31.13 -32.49 15.54
N TYR A 274 30.11 -32.36 14.69
CA TYR A 274 30.00 -31.24 13.76
C TYR A 274 29.83 -29.90 14.50
N ALA A 275 28.97 -29.85 15.51
CA ALA A 275 28.81 -28.67 16.36
C ALA A 275 30.12 -28.29 17.08
N LEU A 276 30.96 -29.26 17.47
CA LEU A 276 32.27 -28.96 18.04
C LEU A 276 33.34 -28.54 17.01
N ALA A 277 33.12 -28.83 15.72
CA ALA A 277 34.04 -28.49 14.65
C ALA A 277 34.03 -27.00 14.28
N VAL A 278 32.91 -26.31 14.57
CA VAL A 278 32.60 -24.90 14.22
C VAL A 278 32.93 -24.59 12.76
N GLU A 279 31.96 -24.77 11.88
CA GLU A 279 32.12 -24.42 10.46
C GLU A 279 31.87 -22.92 10.22
N ALA A 280 32.72 -22.30 9.39
CA ALA A 280 32.64 -20.86 9.11
C ALA A 280 31.24 -20.41 8.61
N THR A 281 30.63 -21.17 7.70
CA THR A 281 29.30 -20.87 7.13
C THR A 281 28.13 -21.27 8.05
N ALA A 282 28.41 -21.85 9.22
CA ALA A 282 27.42 -22.16 10.24
C ALA A 282 27.39 -21.13 11.38
N LEU A 283 28.31 -20.16 11.38
CA LEU A 283 28.35 -19.10 12.38
C LEU A 283 27.10 -18.22 12.34
N PRO A 284 26.68 -17.66 13.49
CA PRO A 284 25.57 -16.71 13.58
C PRO A 284 25.67 -15.52 12.61
N GLU A 285 24.50 -14.97 12.26
CA GLU A 285 24.33 -13.93 11.22
C GLU A 285 25.10 -12.64 11.54
N ILE A 286 25.40 -12.41 12.82
CA ILE A 286 26.22 -11.28 13.29
C ILE A 286 27.58 -11.19 12.57
N VAL A 287 28.17 -12.31 12.14
CA VAL A 287 29.42 -12.30 11.37
C VAL A 287 29.20 -11.68 9.99
N ALA A 288 28.08 -12.02 9.34
CA ALA A 288 27.71 -11.52 8.02
C ALA A 288 27.23 -10.06 8.08
N ASP A 289 26.53 -9.66 9.15
CA ASP A 289 26.10 -8.27 9.39
C ASP A 289 27.29 -7.30 9.37
N HIS A 290 28.45 -7.76 9.84
CA HIS A 290 29.69 -6.99 9.94
C HIS A 290 30.61 -7.17 8.72
N LEU A 291 30.13 -7.65 7.57
CA LEU A 291 30.90 -7.63 6.32
C LEU A 291 30.65 -6.35 5.51
N GLY A 292 31.68 -5.69 4.98
CA GLY A 292 31.49 -4.50 4.13
C GLY A 292 30.92 -3.28 4.89
N ILE A 293 31.20 -3.20 6.19
CA ILE A 293 30.98 -1.99 7.01
C ILE A 293 32.32 -1.31 7.30
N GLN A 294 32.29 -0.17 8.01
CA GLN A 294 33.50 0.61 8.30
C GLN A 294 34.57 -0.19 9.07
N ASP A 295 34.17 -0.97 10.08
CA ASP A 295 35.03 -1.91 10.81
C ASP A 295 34.58 -3.34 10.51
N PRO A 296 35.02 -3.96 9.39
CA PRO A 296 34.46 -5.21 8.94
C PRO A 296 35.15 -6.43 9.56
N VAL A 297 34.43 -7.54 9.63
CA VAL A 297 35.03 -8.86 9.82
C VAL A 297 35.85 -9.21 8.59
N LEU A 298 37.15 -9.44 8.78
CA LEU A 298 38.02 -9.93 7.72
C LEU A 298 37.99 -11.47 7.68
N LEU A 299 37.46 -12.04 6.59
CA LEU A 299 37.34 -13.49 6.44
C LEU A 299 38.67 -14.26 6.61
N PRO A 300 39.82 -13.79 6.10
CA PRO A 300 41.09 -14.47 6.35
C PRO A 300 41.45 -14.55 7.85
N GLN A 301 41.15 -13.51 8.62
CA GLN A 301 41.37 -13.51 10.07
C GLN A 301 40.39 -14.44 10.79
N LEU A 302 39.12 -14.44 10.39
CA LEU A 302 38.13 -15.39 10.89
C LEU A 302 38.58 -16.83 10.67
N LEU A 303 39.00 -17.18 9.45
CA LEU A 303 39.48 -18.52 9.12
C LEU A 303 40.75 -18.88 9.91
N SER A 304 41.64 -17.92 10.18
CA SER A 304 42.80 -18.13 11.08
C SER A 304 42.37 -18.43 12.51
N THR A 305 41.43 -17.65 13.07
CA THR A 305 40.85 -17.91 14.39
C THR A 305 40.24 -19.31 14.47
N LEU A 306 39.48 -19.73 13.47
CA LEU A 306 38.89 -21.08 13.42
C LEU A 306 39.94 -22.18 13.22
N ARG A 307 41.06 -21.91 12.56
CA ARG A 307 42.16 -22.88 12.41
C ARG A 307 42.90 -23.11 13.72
N GLU A 308 43.12 -22.05 14.49
CA GLU A 308 43.91 -22.07 15.73
C GLU A 308 43.09 -22.40 16.98
N MET A 309 41.76 -22.28 16.90
CA MET A 309 40.90 -22.60 18.03
C MET A 309 41.06 -24.07 18.46
N HIS A 310 40.91 -24.30 19.76
CA HIS A 310 40.91 -25.64 20.30
C HIS A 310 40.08 -25.73 21.57
N TRP A 311 39.53 -26.91 21.81
CA TRP A 311 38.82 -27.21 23.04
C TRP A 311 39.84 -27.62 24.12
N GLY A 312 39.91 -26.89 25.23
CA GLY A 312 40.69 -27.22 26.42
C GLY A 312 39.80 -27.68 27.59
N GLY A 313 40.36 -27.73 28.80
CA GLY A 313 39.62 -28.05 30.03
C GLY A 313 39.59 -29.54 30.37
N ALA A 314 38.84 -29.89 31.43
CA ALA A 314 38.64 -31.28 31.83
C ALA A 314 37.68 -31.99 30.86
N PRO A 315 37.76 -33.33 30.69
CA PRO A 315 36.89 -34.07 29.76
C PRO A 315 35.38 -33.83 29.98
N GLY A 316 34.96 -33.62 31.23
CA GLY A 316 33.56 -33.32 31.57
C GLY A 316 33.12 -31.87 31.32
N LEU A 317 34.04 -30.93 31.10
CA LEU A 317 33.75 -29.52 30.81
C LEU A 317 34.74 -28.96 29.76
N PRO A 318 34.59 -29.31 28.48
CA PRO A 318 35.35 -28.69 27.40
C PRO A 318 35.10 -27.18 27.34
N VAL A 319 36.20 -26.42 27.32
CA VAL A 319 36.18 -24.96 27.18
C VAL A 319 36.81 -24.57 25.85
N LEU A 320 36.07 -23.88 24.99
CA LEU A 320 36.59 -23.38 23.72
C LEU A 320 37.59 -22.25 24.00
N ARG A 321 38.82 -22.42 23.47
CA ARG A 321 39.85 -21.39 23.43
C ARG A 321 39.96 -20.86 22.01
N ALA A 322 39.71 -19.57 21.84
CA ALA A 322 39.81 -18.89 20.55
C ALA A 322 40.24 -17.44 20.77
N GLU A 323 41.22 -16.99 19.99
CA GLU A 323 41.65 -15.60 19.92
C GLU A 323 40.94 -14.90 18.76
N CYS A 324 40.07 -13.96 19.10
CA CYS A 324 39.21 -13.28 18.13
C CYS A 324 39.77 -11.91 17.79
N HIS A 325 39.83 -11.59 16.50
CA HIS A 325 40.31 -10.28 16.01
C HIS A 325 39.18 -9.27 15.83
N HIS A 326 37.92 -9.71 15.98
CA HIS A 326 36.73 -8.88 15.83
C HIS A 326 35.65 -9.28 16.85
N GLU A 327 34.92 -8.28 17.34
CA GLU A 327 33.87 -8.41 18.36
C GLU A 327 32.75 -9.37 17.94
N ALA A 328 32.24 -9.19 16.72
CA ALA A 328 31.23 -10.06 16.11
C ALA A 328 31.66 -11.54 16.09
N VAL A 329 32.94 -11.84 15.84
CA VAL A 329 33.44 -13.23 15.82
C VAL A 329 33.46 -13.83 17.23
N ALA A 330 33.88 -13.06 18.24
CA ALA A 330 33.83 -13.51 19.63
C ALA A 330 32.40 -13.79 20.09
N GLU A 331 31.46 -12.90 19.77
CA GLU A 331 30.05 -13.09 20.13
C GLU A 331 29.42 -14.28 19.38
N ALA A 332 29.69 -14.39 18.08
CA ALA A 332 29.26 -15.51 17.25
C ALA A 332 29.72 -16.85 17.83
N LEU A 333 30.98 -16.96 18.27
CA LEU A 333 31.50 -18.18 18.87
C LEU A 333 30.85 -18.50 20.23
N ARG A 334 30.57 -17.49 21.07
CA ARG A 334 29.87 -17.72 22.34
C ARG A 334 28.46 -18.23 22.12
N GLU A 335 27.71 -17.59 21.23
CA GLU A 335 26.36 -18.00 20.86
C GLU A 335 26.37 -19.40 20.24
N TYR A 336 27.31 -19.69 19.35
CA TYR A 336 27.46 -21.00 18.74
C TYR A 336 27.76 -22.10 19.76
N VAL A 337 28.63 -21.85 20.76
CA VAL A 337 28.90 -22.80 21.84
C VAL A 337 27.69 -23.03 22.73
N ALA A 338 26.87 -21.99 22.99
CA ALA A 338 25.63 -22.16 23.74
C ALA A 338 24.65 -23.09 23.00
N HIS A 339 24.47 -22.91 21.69
CA HIS A 339 23.66 -23.83 20.87
C HIS A 339 24.23 -25.26 20.83
N ALA A 340 25.55 -25.41 20.79
CA ALA A 340 26.20 -26.71 20.88
C ALA A 340 25.98 -27.38 22.26
N ASP A 341 25.95 -26.61 23.34
CA ASP A 341 25.64 -27.10 24.70
C ASP A 341 24.18 -27.56 24.79
N GLU A 342 23.24 -26.85 24.19
CA GLU A 342 21.84 -27.29 24.10
C GLU A 342 21.69 -28.61 23.32
N LEU A 343 22.39 -28.74 22.19
CA LEU A 343 22.47 -29.98 21.43
C LEU A 343 23.04 -31.13 22.27
N LEU A 344 24.14 -30.89 23.00
CA LEU A 344 24.73 -31.88 23.90
C LEU A 344 23.71 -32.41 24.92
N HIS A 345 22.95 -31.52 25.57
CA HIS A 345 21.92 -31.92 26.52
C HIS A 345 20.78 -32.72 25.86
N ALA A 346 20.40 -32.37 24.63
CA ALA A 346 19.39 -33.12 23.86
C ALA A 346 19.88 -34.53 23.49
N VAL A 347 21.13 -34.65 23.05
CA VAL A 347 21.80 -35.92 22.74
C VAL A 347 21.91 -36.80 23.99
N GLN A 348 22.34 -36.24 25.13
CA GLN A 348 22.43 -36.97 26.40
C GLN A 348 21.08 -37.51 26.87
N ARG A 349 20.02 -36.70 26.79
CA ARG A 349 18.67 -37.14 27.14
C ARG A 349 18.18 -38.32 26.28
N THR A 350 18.58 -38.33 25.01
CA THR A 350 18.11 -39.34 24.04
C THR A 350 18.90 -40.63 24.13
N LEU A 351 20.22 -40.56 24.34
CA LEU A 351 21.08 -41.74 24.47
C LEU A 351 20.97 -42.43 25.84
N GLY A 352 20.49 -41.72 26.88
CA GLY A 352 20.36 -42.26 28.24
C GLY A 352 21.70 -42.45 28.97
N SER A 353 21.66 -42.85 30.24
CA SER A 353 22.84 -42.95 31.12
C SER A 353 23.73 -44.17 30.89
N GLU A 354 23.25 -45.20 30.18
CA GLU A 354 23.97 -46.48 30.02
C GLU A 354 24.65 -46.66 28.64
N ALA A 355 24.32 -45.85 27.63
CA ALA A 355 24.70 -46.16 26.24
C ALA A 355 25.99 -45.48 25.73
N VAL A 356 26.44 -44.37 26.34
CA VAL A 356 27.71 -43.68 26.03
C VAL A 356 28.30 -43.09 27.32
N THR A 357 29.16 -43.84 28.00
CA THR A 357 30.06 -43.29 29.01
C THR A 357 31.08 -42.37 28.32
N GLY A 358 31.30 -41.15 28.83
CA GLY A 358 32.36 -40.25 28.34
C GLY A 358 31.93 -38.97 27.59
N LEU A 359 30.63 -38.73 27.38
CA LEU A 359 30.17 -37.43 26.84
C LEU A 359 30.40 -36.30 27.87
N PRO A 360 30.78 -35.08 27.43
CA PRO A 360 30.89 -33.91 28.30
C PRO A 360 29.60 -33.60 29.04
N LEU A 361 29.67 -33.05 30.26
CA LEU A 361 28.48 -32.58 31.00
C LEU A 361 27.99 -31.24 30.46
N ARG A 362 28.92 -30.36 30.08
CA ARG A 362 28.65 -29.05 29.49
C ARG A 362 29.78 -28.61 28.56
N LEU A 363 29.45 -27.70 27.65
CA LEU A 363 30.40 -26.92 26.87
C LEU A 363 30.48 -25.48 27.41
N SER A 364 31.64 -24.85 27.29
CA SER A 364 31.84 -23.47 27.76
C SER A 364 32.63 -22.64 26.76
N SER A 365 32.24 -21.38 26.61
CA SER A 365 32.93 -20.37 25.80
C SER A 365 33.79 -19.41 26.62
N ALA A 366 34.11 -19.76 27.88
CA ALA A 366 34.78 -18.86 28.82
C ALA A 366 36.16 -18.34 28.35
N ASN A 367 36.83 -19.06 27.45
CA ASN A 367 38.13 -18.68 26.91
C ASN A 367 38.05 -18.18 25.45
N VAL A 368 36.87 -17.71 25.01
CA VAL A 368 36.73 -16.92 23.78
C VAL A 368 37.04 -15.47 24.12
N ALA A 369 38.24 -15.03 23.73
CA ALA A 369 38.81 -13.75 24.16
C ALA A 369 39.28 -12.92 22.96
N PRO A 370 39.32 -11.58 23.09
CA PRO A 370 39.97 -10.73 22.10
C PRO A 370 41.46 -11.07 21.99
N ALA A 371 41.99 -11.06 20.77
CA ALA A 371 43.43 -11.09 20.56
C ALA A 371 44.08 -9.83 21.17
N PRO A 372 45.33 -9.90 21.68
CA PRO A 372 45.97 -8.77 22.36
C PRO A 372 45.96 -7.49 21.51
N GLY A 373 45.43 -6.39 22.07
CA GLY A 373 45.41 -5.07 21.42
C GLY A 373 44.32 -4.86 20.35
N THR A 374 43.37 -5.78 20.20
CA THR A 374 42.29 -5.66 19.19
C THR A 374 41.08 -4.89 19.71
N PHE A 375 40.33 -5.45 20.64
CA PHE A 375 39.16 -4.81 21.28
C PHE A 375 39.08 -5.19 22.76
N LYS A 376 38.36 -4.39 23.57
CA LYS A 376 38.21 -4.62 25.02
C LYS A 376 36.88 -5.26 25.39
N GLU A 377 35.78 -4.60 25.04
CA GLU A 377 34.42 -5.04 25.33
C GLU A 377 33.51 -4.68 24.17
N SER A 378 32.56 -5.55 23.86
CA SER A 378 31.54 -5.31 22.85
C SER A 378 30.21 -4.97 23.52
N ALA A 379 29.47 -4.03 22.95
CA ALA A 379 28.13 -3.67 23.38
C ALA A 379 27.16 -3.85 22.21
N ARG A 380 26.10 -4.63 22.43
CA ARG A 380 24.97 -4.75 21.49
C ARG A 380 23.73 -4.12 22.09
N PHE A 381 22.88 -3.51 21.27
CA PHE A 381 21.54 -3.15 21.70
C PHE A 381 20.83 -4.43 22.15
N ARG A 382 20.42 -4.45 23.42
CA ARG A 382 19.63 -5.54 23.98
C ARG A 382 18.20 -5.06 24.11
N LEU A 383 17.27 -5.85 23.61
CA LEU A 383 15.86 -5.59 23.81
C LEU A 383 15.53 -5.79 25.29
N ASN A 384 14.89 -4.79 25.89
CA ASN A 384 14.39 -4.91 27.26
C ASN A 384 13.13 -5.78 27.22
N GLU A 385 13.27 -7.07 27.53
CA GLU A 385 12.16 -8.02 27.49
C GLU A 385 10.93 -7.52 28.24
N ARG A 386 11.09 -6.86 29.39
CA ARG A 386 9.97 -6.34 30.17
C ARG A 386 9.22 -5.21 29.45
N GLN A 387 9.93 -4.30 28.80
CA GLN A 387 9.31 -3.22 28.01
C GLN A 387 8.75 -3.71 26.69
N MET A 388 9.46 -4.60 25.99
CA MET A 388 8.95 -5.25 24.78
C MET A 388 7.67 -6.04 25.05
N ARG A 389 7.59 -6.72 26.20
CA ARG A 389 6.37 -7.40 26.62
C ARG A 389 5.20 -6.41 26.75
N SER A 390 5.42 -5.28 27.43
CA SER A 390 4.39 -4.23 27.56
C SER A 390 3.99 -3.60 26.22
N LEU A 391 4.91 -3.49 25.27
CA LEU A 391 4.66 -2.94 23.94
C LEU A 391 3.87 -3.93 23.06
N LEU A 392 4.24 -5.22 23.10
CA LEU A 392 3.59 -6.30 22.35
C LEU A 392 2.25 -6.75 22.95
N MET A 393 2.01 -6.50 24.24
CA MET A 393 0.76 -6.83 24.95
C MET A 393 -0.17 -5.63 25.15
N GLY A 394 0.27 -4.43 24.78
CA GLY A 394 -0.50 -3.20 24.93
C GLY A 394 -1.11 -2.73 23.61
N GLU A 395 -2.09 -1.83 23.70
CA GLU A 395 -2.77 -1.21 22.55
C GLU A 395 -1.87 -0.30 21.69
N GLN A 396 -0.60 -0.13 22.07
CA GLN A 396 0.36 0.74 21.38
C GLN A 396 0.90 0.16 20.07
N LEU A 397 0.98 -1.17 19.94
CA LEU A 397 1.39 -1.85 18.70
C LEU A 397 0.21 -2.43 17.93
N TYR A 398 -0.83 -2.83 18.67
CA TYR A 398 -2.06 -3.41 18.15
C TYR A 398 -3.20 -2.52 18.63
N HIS A 399 -3.61 -1.57 17.81
CA HIS A 399 -4.62 -0.56 18.17
C HIS A 399 -6.02 -1.14 18.52
N ASP A 400 -6.21 -2.47 18.45
CA ASP A 400 -7.50 -3.13 18.61
C ASP A 400 -7.36 -4.60 19.08
N ARG A 401 -8.15 -4.96 20.11
CA ARG A 401 -8.17 -6.28 20.78
C ARG A 401 -8.78 -7.38 19.92
N ASP A 402 -9.59 -7.01 18.92
CA ASP A 402 -10.17 -7.93 17.95
C ASP A 402 -9.11 -8.74 17.18
N LEU A 403 -7.90 -8.18 17.08
CA LEU A 403 -6.78 -8.86 16.43
C LEU A 403 -6.47 -10.21 17.09
N ALA A 404 -6.63 -10.34 18.40
CA ALA A 404 -6.38 -11.61 19.08
C ALA A 404 -7.35 -12.71 18.63
N VAL A 405 -8.62 -12.39 18.37
CA VAL A 405 -9.60 -13.33 17.82
C VAL A 405 -9.24 -13.69 16.37
N ARG A 406 -8.79 -12.70 15.59
CA ARG A 406 -8.31 -12.90 14.21
C ARG A 406 -7.13 -13.88 14.17
N GLU A 407 -6.10 -13.66 14.99
CA GLU A 407 -4.93 -14.55 15.08
C GLU A 407 -5.30 -15.94 15.60
N LEU A 408 -6.22 -16.03 16.57
CA LEU A 408 -6.71 -17.31 17.09
C LEU A 408 -7.40 -18.15 16.01
N TYR A 409 -8.24 -17.53 15.18
CA TYR A 409 -8.87 -18.18 14.02
C TYR A 409 -7.84 -18.54 12.94
N GLN A 410 -6.92 -17.64 12.59
CA GLN A 410 -5.92 -17.90 11.55
C GLN A 410 -4.95 -19.03 11.94
N ASN A 411 -4.59 -19.15 13.22
CA ASN A 411 -3.77 -20.26 13.71
C ASN A 411 -4.51 -21.60 13.62
N ALA A 412 -5.81 -21.63 13.92
CA ALA A 412 -6.66 -22.81 13.72
C ALA A 412 -6.81 -23.16 12.23
N LEU A 413 -6.99 -22.16 11.37
CA LEU A 413 -7.04 -22.31 9.91
C LEU A 413 -5.74 -22.90 9.36
N ASP A 414 -4.59 -22.37 9.77
CA ASP A 414 -3.28 -22.90 9.40
C ASP A 414 -3.12 -24.35 9.84
N ALA A 415 -3.47 -24.67 11.10
CA ALA A 415 -3.39 -26.05 11.62
C ALA A 415 -4.23 -27.04 10.78
N CYS A 416 -5.42 -26.62 10.35
CA CYS A 416 -6.28 -27.40 9.45
C CYS A 416 -5.67 -27.53 8.04
N ARG A 417 -5.10 -26.46 7.48
CA ARG A 417 -4.39 -26.50 6.18
C ARG A 417 -3.21 -27.46 6.21
N TYR A 418 -2.43 -27.46 7.28
CA TYR A 418 -1.31 -28.39 7.48
C TYR A 418 -1.78 -29.86 7.51
N ARG A 419 -2.85 -30.15 8.27
CA ARG A 419 -3.41 -31.52 8.31
C ARG A 419 -3.93 -31.94 6.96
N LYS A 420 -4.64 -31.05 6.26
CA LYS A 420 -5.13 -31.31 4.90
C LYS A 420 -3.99 -31.65 3.95
N ALA A 421 -2.94 -30.83 3.91
CA ALA A 421 -1.78 -31.06 3.04
C ALA A 421 -1.12 -32.42 3.34
N ARG A 422 -0.88 -32.74 4.62
CA ARG A 422 -0.28 -34.04 4.99
C ARG A 422 -1.19 -35.22 4.64
N ALA A 423 -2.49 -35.11 4.90
CA ALA A 423 -3.45 -36.17 4.59
C ALA A 423 -3.57 -36.39 3.07
N ASP A 424 -3.61 -35.31 2.27
CA ASP A 424 -3.65 -35.38 0.81
C ASP A 424 -2.35 -36.00 0.26
N TYR A 425 -1.18 -35.65 0.83
CA TYR A 425 0.10 -36.30 0.47
C TYR A 425 0.09 -37.80 0.74
N LEU A 426 -0.33 -38.23 1.94
CA LEU A 426 -0.34 -39.65 2.31
C LEU A 426 -1.24 -40.47 1.39
N VAL A 427 -2.41 -39.94 1.05
CA VAL A 427 -3.33 -40.62 0.13
C VAL A 427 -2.79 -40.65 -1.29
N ARG A 428 -2.24 -39.56 -1.81
CA ARG A 428 -1.62 -39.53 -3.15
C ARG A 428 -0.43 -40.49 -3.24
N LYS A 429 0.41 -40.54 -2.21
CA LYS A 429 1.52 -41.51 -2.09
C LYS A 429 1.01 -42.96 -2.13
N ALA A 430 -0.16 -43.23 -1.56
CA ALA A 430 -0.82 -44.53 -1.60
C ALA A 430 -1.63 -44.79 -2.90
N GLY A 431 -1.64 -43.86 -3.85
CA GLY A 431 -2.37 -43.96 -5.12
C GLY A 431 -3.87 -43.64 -5.04
N GLY A 432 -4.33 -42.99 -3.96
CA GLY A 432 -5.71 -42.52 -3.83
C GLY A 432 -5.88 -41.04 -4.25
N GLU A 433 -7.12 -40.63 -4.50
CA GLU A 433 -7.43 -39.29 -5.03
C GLU A 433 -7.74 -38.24 -3.93
N SER A 434 -8.34 -38.64 -2.80
CA SER A 434 -8.76 -37.70 -1.74
C SER A 434 -8.61 -38.27 -0.34
N SER A 435 -8.10 -37.46 0.58
CA SER A 435 -7.99 -37.82 2.00
C SER A 435 -9.33 -37.90 2.73
N GLY A 436 -10.40 -37.32 2.18
CA GLY A 436 -11.70 -37.20 2.85
C GLY A 436 -11.69 -36.33 4.10
N TYR A 437 -10.55 -35.70 4.44
CA TYR A 437 -10.42 -34.85 5.62
C TYR A 437 -11.30 -33.60 5.51
N ARG A 438 -12.08 -33.34 6.57
CA ARG A 438 -12.89 -32.13 6.72
C ARG A 438 -12.39 -31.35 7.93
N GLY A 439 -11.83 -30.17 7.67
CA GLY A 439 -11.44 -29.25 8.74
C GLY A 439 -12.66 -28.71 9.48
N LEU A 440 -12.51 -28.57 10.80
CA LEU A 440 -13.52 -28.06 11.71
C LEU A 440 -12.84 -27.12 12.72
N ILE A 441 -13.38 -25.91 12.84
CA ILE A 441 -12.95 -24.89 13.80
C ILE A 441 -14.16 -24.51 14.65
N THR A 442 -14.00 -24.53 15.98
CA THR A 442 -15.07 -24.20 16.93
C THR A 442 -14.57 -23.16 17.91
N LEU A 443 -15.33 -22.09 18.11
CA LEU A 443 -15.08 -21.08 19.13
C LEU A 443 -16.23 -21.06 20.12
N GLU A 444 -15.90 -21.12 21.40
CA GLU A 444 -16.88 -21.11 22.48
C GLU A 444 -16.48 -20.08 23.52
N GLN A 445 -17.32 -19.06 23.70
CA GLN A 445 -17.22 -18.10 24.79
C GLN A 445 -18.23 -18.46 25.88
N GLY A 446 -17.72 -18.77 27.07
CA GLY A 446 -18.53 -19.30 28.16
C GLY A 446 -17.96 -18.97 29.53
N VAL A 447 -18.52 -19.61 30.55
CA VAL A 447 -18.06 -19.51 31.94
C VAL A 447 -17.77 -20.92 32.43
N ASP A 448 -16.59 -21.13 33.02
CA ASP A 448 -16.20 -22.44 33.52
C ASP A 448 -16.94 -22.82 34.81
N GLU A 449 -16.77 -24.06 35.27
CA GLU A 449 -17.39 -24.58 36.51
C GLU A 449 -17.06 -23.75 37.77
N ARG A 450 -16.01 -22.92 37.72
CA ARG A 450 -15.56 -22.05 38.81
C ARG A 450 -16.02 -20.61 38.64
N GLY A 451 -16.90 -20.33 37.68
CA GLY A 451 -17.43 -19.00 37.44
C GLY A 451 -16.49 -18.08 36.66
N ARG A 452 -15.44 -18.59 36.01
CA ARG A 452 -14.48 -17.75 35.27
C ARG A 452 -14.83 -17.68 33.78
N PRO A 453 -14.86 -16.49 33.16
CA PRO A 453 -15.11 -16.38 31.74
C PRO A 453 -13.93 -16.95 30.93
N TYR A 454 -14.25 -17.58 29.80
CA TYR A 454 -13.25 -18.09 28.87
C TYR A 454 -13.67 -17.90 27.41
N LEU A 455 -12.69 -17.89 26.53
CA LEU A 455 -12.82 -18.10 25.09
C LEU A 455 -11.99 -19.34 24.73
N GLU A 456 -12.63 -20.38 24.21
CA GLU A 456 -11.97 -21.60 23.77
C GLU A 456 -12.08 -21.74 22.25
N CYS A 457 -10.94 -21.84 21.56
CA CYS A 457 -10.87 -22.20 20.15
C CYS A 457 -10.37 -23.64 20.03
N ARG A 458 -11.13 -24.51 19.36
CA ARG A 458 -10.73 -25.89 19.04
C ARG A 458 -10.67 -26.08 17.55
N ASP A 459 -9.58 -26.68 17.08
CA ASP A 459 -9.41 -27.16 15.72
C ASP A 459 -9.16 -28.68 15.72
N ASN A 460 -9.58 -29.35 14.65
CA ASN A 460 -9.15 -30.71 14.34
C ASN A 460 -7.94 -30.69 13.39
N GLY A 461 -7.03 -29.72 13.52
CA GLY A 461 -5.86 -29.58 12.68
C GLY A 461 -4.75 -30.57 13.00
N ILE A 462 -3.52 -30.24 12.60
CA ILE A 462 -2.37 -31.14 12.70
C ILE A 462 -1.88 -31.33 14.15
N GLY A 463 -2.22 -30.42 15.06
CA GLY A 463 -1.76 -30.44 16.46
C GLY A 463 -0.26 -30.14 16.64
N MET A 464 0.18 -30.07 17.89
CA MET A 464 1.55 -29.78 18.32
C MET A 464 2.09 -30.90 19.22
N GLY A 465 3.37 -31.24 19.08
CA GLY A 465 4.09 -32.13 19.99
C GLY A 465 4.87 -31.36 21.06
N GLU A 466 5.70 -32.09 21.83
CA GLU A 466 6.51 -31.48 22.88
C GLU A 466 7.57 -30.51 22.31
N ALA A 467 8.13 -30.84 21.14
CA ALA A 467 9.13 -30.02 20.47
C ALA A 467 8.56 -28.68 20.00
N GLU A 468 7.36 -28.67 19.43
CA GLU A 468 6.67 -27.45 18.99
C GLU A 468 6.28 -26.58 20.19
N LEU A 469 5.77 -27.17 21.27
CA LEU A 469 5.44 -26.44 22.50
C LEU A 469 6.67 -25.79 23.15
N ARG A 470 7.84 -26.44 23.13
CA ARG A 470 9.12 -25.90 23.67
C ARG A 470 9.88 -25.00 22.69
N GLY A 471 9.57 -25.06 21.40
CA GLY A 471 10.22 -24.29 20.34
C GLY A 471 9.34 -23.14 19.89
N VAL A 472 8.81 -23.27 18.67
CA VAL A 472 7.98 -22.29 17.93
C VAL A 472 6.79 -21.73 18.69
N PHE A 473 6.19 -22.47 19.63
CA PHE A 473 5.10 -21.94 20.44
C PHE A 473 5.59 -20.99 21.55
N SER A 474 6.77 -21.26 22.12
CA SER A 474 7.30 -20.55 23.30
C SER A 474 8.35 -19.48 22.99
N LYS A 475 8.94 -19.52 21.79
CA LYS A 475 9.93 -18.55 21.31
C LYS A 475 9.28 -17.57 20.34
N ALA A 476 9.19 -16.30 20.73
CA ALA A 476 8.68 -15.25 19.86
C ALA A 476 9.60 -15.06 18.65
N GLY A 477 9.05 -15.11 17.43
CA GLY A 477 9.76 -14.86 16.19
C GLY A 477 10.22 -16.12 15.42
N GLU A 478 10.14 -17.32 16.00
CA GLU A 478 10.36 -18.57 15.26
C GLU A 478 9.05 -19.04 14.60
N ARG A 479 9.09 -19.42 13.30
CA ARG A 479 7.89 -19.86 12.56
C ARG A 479 7.83 -21.37 12.46
N PHE A 480 6.64 -21.95 12.63
CA PHE A 480 6.41 -23.37 12.33
C PHE A 480 6.75 -23.69 10.85
N ALA A 481 6.41 -22.78 9.94
CA ALA A 481 6.71 -22.87 8.51
C ALA A 481 8.22 -23.00 8.17
N GLU A 482 9.10 -22.54 9.06
CA GLU A 482 10.56 -22.50 8.86
C GLU A 482 11.29 -23.65 9.57
N GLN A 483 10.55 -24.54 10.25
CA GLN A 483 11.17 -25.73 10.82
C GLN A 483 11.68 -26.64 9.70
N GLN A 484 12.94 -27.06 9.82
CA GLN A 484 13.62 -27.93 8.85
C GLN A 484 12.79 -29.19 8.50
N GLU A 485 12.10 -29.74 9.51
CA GLU A 485 11.24 -30.90 9.35
C GLU A 485 10.08 -30.66 8.37
N LEU A 486 9.50 -29.47 8.38
CA LEU A 486 8.40 -29.10 7.50
C LEU A 486 8.89 -28.73 6.09
N LEU A 487 10.08 -28.12 5.98
CA LEU A 487 10.72 -27.86 4.69
C LEU A 487 10.97 -29.17 3.93
N GLU A 488 11.43 -30.20 4.63
CA GLU A 488 11.59 -31.55 4.07
C GLU A 488 10.27 -32.19 3.65
N GLU A 489 9.23 -32.09 4.47
CA GLU A 489 7.91 -32.59 4.09
C GLU A 489 7.36 -31.88 2.87
N ARG A 490 7.52 -30.56 2.78
CA ARG A 490 7.14 -29.79 1.59
C ARG A 490 7.90 -30.26 0.36
N ALA A 491 9.19 -30.58 0.47
CA ALA A 491 9.95 -31.16 -0.64
C ALA A 491 9.37 -32.52 -1.08
N LEU A 492 8.97 -33.37 -0.13
CA LEU A 492 8.29 -34.64 -0.44
C LEU A 492 6.91 -34.43 -1.09
N TRP A 493 6.18 -33.40 -0.67
CA TRP A 493 4.87 -33.04 -1.21
C TRP A 493 4.92 -32.58 -2.67
N GLN A 494 6.05 -32.05 -3.12
CA GLN A 494 6.29 -31.71 -4.53
C GLN A 494 6.56 -32.95 -5.39
N GLY A 495 6.98 -34.07 -4.80
CA GLY A 495 7.31 -35.30 -5.50
C GLY A 495 6.12 -36.21 -5.85
N VAL A 496 4.89 -35.85 -5.47
CA VAL A 496 3.66 -36.57 -5.83
C VAL A 496 2.93 -35.85 -6.97
N ASP A 497 2.17 -36.60 -7.77
CA ASP A 497 1.38 -36.05 -8.90
C ASP A 497 -0.12 -36.16 -8.61
N PRO A 498 -0.88 -35.04 -8.55
CA PRO A 498 -0.39 -33.65 -8.58
C PRO A 498 0.33 -33.26 -7.28
N PRO A 499 1.19 -32.22 -7.29
CA PRO A 499 1.89 -31.75 -6.10
C PRO A 499 0.92 -31.21 -5.05
N VAL A 500 1.29 -31.33 -3.78
CA VAL A 500 0.51 -30.76 -2.66
C VAL A 500 1.10 -29.40 -2.29
N GLU A 501 0.33 -28.34 -2.52
CA GLU A 501 0.70 -26.97 -2.18
C GLU A 501 0.10 -26.53 -0.84
N LEU A 502 0.82 -25.68 -0.11
CA LEU A 502 0.41 -25.18 1.19
C LEU A 502 0.72 -23.69 1.32
N TYR A 503 -0.32 -22.90 1.62
CA TYR A 503 -0.26 -21.45 1.79
C TYR A 503 -0.65 -21.07 3.24
N PRO A 504 0.30 -21.00 4.19
CA PRO A 504 0.02 -20.63 5.58
C PRO A 504 -0.08 -19.10 5.75
N ASN A 505 -0.91 -18.66 6.69
CA ASN A 505 -1.08 -17.25 7.06
C ASN A 505 0.05 -16.73 7.96
N SER A 506 0.61 -17.62 8.80
CA SER A 506 1.59 -17.27 9.84
C SER A 506 2.93 -16.76 9.29
N ARG A 507 3.17 -15.45 9.39
CA ARG A 507 4.37 -14.76 8.88
C ARG A 507 5.35 -14.18 9.90
N PHE A 508 4.99 -14.04 11.18
CA PHE A 508 5.85 -13.35 12.16
C PHE A 508 6.19 -14.15 13.41
N GLY A 509 5.53 -15.29 13.67
CA GLY A 509 5.83 -16.12 14.86
C GLY A 509 5.55 -15.44 16.20
N ILE A 510 4.70 -14.41 16.23
CA ILE A 510 4.33 -13.65 17.44
C ILE A 510 2.83 -13.69 17.77
N GLY A 511 2.01 -14.31 16.91
CA GLY A 511 0.54 -14.28 17.01
C GLY A 511 -0.02 -14.79 18.34
N VAL A 512 0.63 -15.78 18.97
CA VAL A 512 0.21 -16.32 20.28
C VAL A 512 0.30 -15.28 21.41
N LEU A 513 1.22 -14.30 21.29
CA LEU A 513 1.35 -13.24 22.29
C LEU A 513 0.13 -12.31 22.32
N SER A 514 -0.55 -12.14 21.18
CA SER A 514 -1.78 -11.33 21.07
C SER A 514 -2.90 -11.84 21.98
N TYR A 515 -2.91 -13.14 22.33
CA TYR A 515 -3.94 -13.73 23.18
C TYR A 515 -3.96 -13.13 24.59
N PHE A 516 -2.80 -12.69 25.09
CA PHE A 516 -2.69 -12.03 26.39
C PHE A 516 -3.27 -10.61 26.40
N MET A 517 -3.71 -10.07 25.25
CA MET A 517 -4.54 -8.85 25.20
C MET A 517 -5.98 -9.11 25.66
N LEU A 518 -6.45 -10.36 25.60
CA LEU A 518 -7.80 -10.76 26.02
C LEU A 518 -7.83 -11.51 27.36
N ALA A 519 -6.71 -12.10 27.76
CA ALA A 519 -6.68 -13.11 28.82
C ALA A 519 -5.44 -13.03 29.71
N GLU A 520 -5.63 -13.22 31.02
CA GLU A 520 -4.53 -13.28 32.00
C GLU A 520 -3.73 -14.59 31.88
N ARG A 521 -4.38 -15.67 31.46
CA ARG A 521 -3.77 -17.00 31.32
C ARG A 521 -4.44 -17.78 30.20
N MET A 522 -3.71 -18.74 29.65
CA MET A 522 -4.22 -19.69 28.66
C MET A 522 -3.90 -21.13 29.03
N THR A 523 -4.73 -22.05 28.55
CA THR A 523 -4.47 -23.49 28.58
C THR A 523 -4.52 -24.01 27.16
N VAL A 524 -3.48 -24.75 26.75
CA VAL A 524 -3.39 -25.41 25.46
C VAL A 524 -3.46 -26.90 25.69
N THR A 525 -4.39 -27.57 25.02
CA THR A 525 -4.44 -29.04 24.92
C THR A 525 -4.28 -29.43 23.47
N THR A 526 -3.40 -30.38 23.17
CA THR A 526 -3.03 -30.65 21.79
C THR A 526 -2.60 -32.11 21.60
N CYS A 527 -2.91 -32.67 20.43
CA CYS A 527 -2.52 -34.01 20.02
C CYS A 527 -2.00 -33.93 18.58
N ARG A 528 -0.72 -34.25 18.40
CA ARG A 528 -0.01 -34.18 17.12
C ARG A 528 -0.37 -35.35 16.21
N MET A 529 -0.65 -35.08 14.94
CA MET A 529 -0.63 -36.09 13.89
C MET A 529 0.81 -36.35 13.45
N GLY A 530 1.29 -37.57 13.60
CA GLY A 530 2.61 -38.00 13.11
C GLY A 530 2.67 -38.12 11.58
N ARG A 531 3.86 -38.42 11.05
CA ARG A 531 4.10 -38.54 9.60
C ARG A 531 3.26 -39.62 8.92
N ASP A 532 3.05 -40.75 9.58
CA ASP A 532 2.26 -41.87 9.05
C ASP A 532 0.80 -41.87 9.53
N SER A 533 0.23 -40.69 9.82
CA SER A 533 -1.11 -40.48 10.37
C SER A 533 -1.37 -40.99 11.81
N GLY A 534 -0.39 -41.61 12.46
CA GLY A 534 -0.48 -42.00 13.87
C GLY A 534 -0.65 -40.82 14.82
N LEU A 535 -1.29 -41.03 15.97
CA LEU A 535 -1.48 -39.99 16.99
C LEU A 535 -0.33 -39.96 17.99
N GLY A 536 0.23 -38.78 18.23
CA GLY A 536 1.14 -38.51 19.33
C GLY A 536 0.42 -38.47 20.69
N PRO A 537 1.18 -38.40 21.80
CA PRO A 537 0.59 -38.26 23.13
C PRO A 537 -0.22 -36.97 23.22
N GLU A 538 -1.35 -37.00 23.93
CA GLU A 538 -2.07 -35.77 24.27
C GLU A 538 -1.28 -34.98 25.32
N LEU A 539 -0.98 -33.73 25.02
CA LEU A 539 -0.21 -32.82 25.86
C LEU A 539 -1.10 -31.67 26.33
N ALA A 540 -0.91 -31.26 27.58
CA ALA A 540 -1.53 -30.06 28.13
C ALA A 540 -0.45 -29.10 28.65
N ALA A 541 -0.61 -27.80 28.37
CA ALA A 541 0.23 -26.73 28.88
C ALA A 541 -0.63 -25.59 29.45
N SER A 542 -0.29 -25.10 30.65
CA SER A 542 -0.95 -23.95 31.28
C SER A 542 0.04 -22.81 31.43
N ILE A 543 -0.30 -21.65 30.85
CA ILE A 543 0.61 -20.52 30.67
C ILE A 543 -0.02 -19.29 31.30
N HIS A 544 0.65 -18.73 32.31
CA HIS A 544 0.16 -17.60 33.11
C HIS A 544 0.75 -16.25 32.66
N GLY A 545 1.25 -16.20 31.42
CA GLY A 545 1.94 -15.04 30.87
C GLY A 545 3.18 -15.44 30.03
N PRO A 546 3.60 -14.61 29.08
CA PRO A 546 4.68 -14.89 28.12
C PRO A 546 6.09 -14.80 28.72
N GLY A 547 6.20 -14.63 30.04
CA GLY A 547 7.45 -14.76 30.79
C GLY A 547 7.43 -15.80 31.89
N HIS A 548 6.31 -16.52 32.04
CA HIS A 548 6.17 -17.53 33.07
C HIS A 548 6.57 -18.89 32.51
N LEU A 549 7.31 -19.66 33.32
CA LEU A 549 7.53 -21.07 33.04
C LEU A 549 6.17 -21.78 33.00
N PHE A 550 5.94 -22.57 31.96
CA PHE A 550 4.76 -23.44 31.87
C PHE A 550 5.19 -24.91 31.91
N ARG A 551 4.34 -25.74 32.52
CA ARG A 551 4.55 -27.18 32.59
C ARG A 551 3.81 -27.84 31.44
N ILE A 552 4.51 -28.70 30.70
CA ILE A 552 3.91 -29.60 29.71
C ILE A 552 3.66 -30.94 30.43
N THR A 553 2.40 -31.38 30.44
CA THR A 553 2.01 -32.65 31.08
C THR A 553 1.30 -33.56 30.07
N PRO A 554 1.71 -34.84 29.95
CA PRO A 554 0.92 -35.83 29.22
C PRO A 554 -0.44 -36.03 29.90
N GLN A 555 -1.51 -36.17 29.11
CA GLN A 555 -2.82 -36.54 29.60
C GLN A 555 -3.01 -38.07 29.56
N ALA A 556 -3.76 -38.60 30.52
CA ALA A 556 -3.97 -40.05 30.66
C ALA A 556 -4.96 -40.63 29.64
N THR A 557 -5.87 -39.79 29.14
CA THR A 557 -6.78 -40.11 28.03
C THR A 557 -6.12 -39.72 26.72
N ALA A 558 -6.01 -40.64 25.77
CA ALA A 558 -5.63 -40.29 24.41
C ALA A 558 -6.89 -39.80 23.65
N ARG A 559 -6.84 -38.60 23.09
CA ARG A 559 -7.81 -38.18 22.07
C ARG A 559 -7.91 -39.22 20.96
N THR A 560 -9.09 -39.35 20.37
CA THR A 560 -9.34 -40.19 19.19
C THR A 560 -8.93 -39.51 17.88
N GLU A 561 -8.66 -38.20 17.91
CA GLU A 561 -8.32 -37.39 16.74
C GLU A 561 -7.25 -36.33 17.07
N PRO A 562 -6.40 -35.95 16.09
CA PRO A 562 -5.42 -34.89 16.26
C PRO A 562 -6.07 -33.50 16.20
N GLY A 563 -5.38 -32.52 16.76
CA GLY A 563 -5.84 -31.13 16.79
C GLY A 563 -5.39 -30.36 18.03
N THR A 564 -5.81 -29.11 18.14
CA THR A 564 -5.49 -28.23 19.28
C THR A 564 -6.75 -27.62 19.85
N ALA A 565 -6.79 -27.42 21.16
CA ALA A 565 -7.74 -26.57 21.84
C ALA A 565 -7.00 -25.55 22.71
N VAL A 566 -7.19 -24.27 22.41
CA VAL A 566 -6.64 -23.13 23.13
C VAL A 566 -7.77 -22.47 23.91
N ARG A 567 -7.70 -22.54 25.23
CA ARG A 567 -8.63 -21.89 26.15
C ARG A 567 -7.99 -20.67 26.79
N LEU A 568 -8.48 -19.49 26.45
CA LEU A 568 -8.11 -18.20 27.00
C LEU A 568 -9.03 -17.89 28.18
N TYR A 569 -8.49 -17.58 29.36
CA TYR A 569 -9.29 -17.15 30.50
C TYR A 569 -9.35 -15.63 30.51
N LEU A 570 -10.52 -15.10 30.17
CA LEU A 570 -10.71 -13.69 29.82
C LEU A 570 -10.52 -12.79 31.04
N ASP A 571 -9.92 -11.62 30.81
CA ASP A 571 -9.74 -10.58 31.83
C ASP A 571 -10.95 -9.64 31.83
N GLU A 572 -11.80 -9.76 32.85
CA GLU A 572 -13.00 -8.91 33.04
C GLU A 572 -12.65 -7.45 33.32
N GLY A 573 -11.43 -7.14 33.79
CA GLY A 573 -10.98 -5.77 34.02
C GLY A 573 -10.56 -5.04 32.74
N VAL A 574 -10.32 -5.79 31.65
CA VAL A 574 -9.85 -5.25 30.37
C VAL A 574 -10.96 -5.19 29.33
N LEU A 575 -11.85 -6.19 29.27
CA LEU A 575 -12.87 -6.29 28.24
C LEU A 575 -14.17 -5.55 28.61
N PRO A 576 -14.83 -4.86 27.66
CA PRO A 576 -16.18 -4.34 27.86
C PRO A 576 -17.20 -5.44 28.20
N ASP A 577 -18.21 -5.12 29.02
CA ASP A 577 -19.24 -6.06 29.47
C ASP A 577 -20.05 -6.71 28.33
N ASP A 578 -20.12 -6.03 27.18
CA ASP A 578 -20.83 -6.44 25.96
C ASP A 578 -19.93 -7.08 24.91
N TRP A 579 -18.63 -7.22 25.17
CA TRP A 579 -17.69 -7.81 24.22
C TRP A 579 -17.98 -9.29 23.95
N SER A 580 -17.99 -9.67 22.67
CA SER A 580 -18.28 -11.02 22.22
C SER A 580 -17.36 -11.45 21.08
N ALA A 581 -16.59 -12.51 21.29
CA ALA A 581 -15.74 -13.12 20.25
C ALA A 581 -16.55 -13.55 19.02
N VAL A 582 -17.80 -14.00 19.22
CA VAL A 582 -18.72 -14.30 18.12
C VAL A 582 -19.02 -13.05 17.31
N GLY A 583 -19.24 -11.91 17.96
CA GLY A 583 -19.53 -10.64 17.28
C GLY A 583 -18.34 -10.14 16.47
N VAL A 584 -17.12 -10.32 17.01
CA VAL A 584 -15.85 -10.05 16.32
C VAL A 584 -15.71 -10.93 15.08
N LEU A 585 -15.91 -12.25 15.20
CA LEU A 585 -15.83 -13.16 14.05
C LEU A 585 -16.89 -12.87 13.00
N GLU A 586 -18.13 -12.59 13.39
CA GLU A 586 -19.16 -12.18 12.43
C GLU A 586 -18.82 -10.89 11.70
N ARG A 587 -18.02 -10.01 12.31
CA ARG A 587 -17.61 -8.74 11.71
C ARG A 587 -16.42 -8.94 10.76
N LEU A 588 -15.53 -9.88 11.06
CA LEU A 588 -14.29 -10.10 10.33
C LEU A 588 -14.37 -11.22 9.28
N LEU A 589 -15.01 -12.35 9.60
CA LEU A 589 -15.04 -13.57 8.77
C LEU A 589 -16.26 -13.58 7.85
N GLY A 590 -16.03 -13.39 6.55
CA GLY A 590 -17.05 -13.48 5.52
C GLY A 590 -17.23 -14.89 4.96
N ILE A 591 -16.11 -15.53 4.60
CA ILE A 591 -16.08 -16.86 3.97
C ILE A 591 -15.10 -17.74 4.74
N ALA A 592 -15.54 -18.88 5.28
CA ALA A 592 -14.62 -19.80 5.94
C ALA A 592 -14.13 -20.88 4.96
N GLU A 593 -12.84 -21.22 4.95
CA GLU A 593 -12.32 -22.33 4.15
C GLU A 593 -12.74 -23.69 4.74
N PHE A 594 -12.79 -23.78 6.06
CA PHE A 594 -13.24 -24.94 6.82
C PHE A 594 -14.51 -24.63 7.60
N GLU A 595 -15.24 -25.67 7.99
CA GLU A 595 -16.48 -25.48 8.75
C GLU A 595 -16.13 -24.77 10.07
N THR A 596 -16.74 -23.62 10.29
CA THR A 596 -16.45 -22.80 11.47
C THR A 596 -17.73 -22.53 12.24
N THR A 597 -17.71 -22.74 13.56
CA THR A 597 -18.82 -22.42 14.46
C THR A 597 -18.33 -21.55 15.61
N ALA A 598 -19.13 -20.59 16.03
CA ALA A 598 -18.83 -19.71 17.16
C ALA A 598 -20.06 -19.57 18.06
N THR A 599 -19.92 -19.77 19.36
CA THR A 599 -21.04 -19.76 20.32
C THR A 599 -20.78 -18.85 21.53
N HIS A 600 -21.80 -18.10 21.97
CA HIS A 600 -21.76 -17.25 23.17
C HIS A 600 -23.17 -17.01 23.71
N ARG A 601 -23.41 -17.26 25.00
CA ARG A 601 -24.71 -17.01 25.70
C ARG A 601 -25.94 -17.58 24.95
N GLY A 602 -25.81 -18.75 24.34
CA GLY A 602 -26.89 -19.41 23.59
C GLY A 602 -27.07 -18.92 22.14
N TYR A 603 -26.33 -17.89 21.71
CA TYR A 603 -26.23 -17.51 20.30
C TYR A 603 -25.15 -18.36 19.62
N ALA A 604 -25.42 -18.82 18.40
CA ALA A 604 -24.51 -19.62 17.60
C ALA A 604 -24.42 -19.06 16.16
N ALA A 605 -23.21 -18.73 15.72
CA ALA A 605 -22.90 -18.42 14.33
C ALA A 605 -22.20 -19.61 13.68
N ARG A 606 -22.57 -19.94 12.45
CA ARG A 606 -21.97 -21.01 11.65
C ARG A 606 -21.59 -20.47 10.28
N TRP A 607 -20.41 -20.85 9.81
CA TRP A 607 -19.91 -20.59 8.46
C TRP A 607 -19.73 -21.92 7.76
N GLU A 608 -20.45 -22.09 6.65
CA GLU A 608 -20.27 -23.23 5.77
C GLU A 608 -19.03 -23.03 4.87
N PRO A 609 -18.24 -24.08 4.60
CA PRO A 609 -17.04 -23.97 3.78
C PRO A 609 -17.31 -23.33 2.41
N GLY A 610 -16.57 -22.26 2.10
CA GLY A 610 -16.63 -21.56 0.81
C GLY A 610 -17.87 -20.69 0.59
N VAL A 611 -18.81 -20.62 1.54
CA VAL A 611 -20.05 -19.85 1.41
C VAL A 611 -19.92 -18.50 2.11
N LEU A 612 -20.31 -17.42 1.43
CA LEU A 612 -20.40 -16.09 2.02
C LEU A 612 -21.54 -16.02 3.04
N ARG A 613 -21.21 -15.69 4.28
CA ARG A 613 -22.20 -15.45 5.33
C ARG A 613 -22.69 -13.99 5.25
N PRO A 614 -24.01 -13.75 5.11
CA PRO A 614 -24.55 -12.39 5.10
C PRO A 614 -24.44 -11.71 6.46
N ARG A 615 -24.25 -10.39 6.44
CA ARG A 615 -24.30 -9.52 7.63
C ARG A 615 -24.97 -8.18 7.31
N ASP A 616 -26.01 -7.89 8.08
CA ASP A 616 -26.80 -6.64 8.07
C ASP A 616 -26.14 -5.59 9.02
N PRO A 617 -26.03 -4.30 8.64
CA PRO A 617 -25.36 -3.22 9.37
C PRO A 617 -26.09 -2.75 10.64
N ARG A 618 -26.44 -3.65 11.56
CA ARG A 618 -27.09 -3.29 12.83
C ARG A 618 -26.15 -2.76 13.93
N SER A 619 -24.87 -2.52 13.63
CA SER A 619 -23.89 -2.00 14.59
C SER A 619 -23.24 -0.71 14.09
N THR A 620 -23.07 0.26 14.98
CA THR A 620 -22.39 1.55 14.78
C THR A 620 -20.88 1.48 14.54
N ASP A 621 -20.32 0.28 14.38
CA ASP A 621 -18.88 0.06 14.21
C ASP A 621 -18.42 0.38 12.78
N GLN A 622 -17.31 1.13 12.68
CA GLN A 622 -16.73 1.62 11.43
C GLN A 622 -15.98 0.54 10.60
N TYR A 623 -15.61 -0.61 11.19
CA TYR A 623 -14.74 -1.62 10.54
C TYR A 623 -15.35 -3.03 10.55
N GLY A 624 -15.71 -3.57 9.38
CA GLY A 624 -16.23 -4.94 9.24
C GLY A 624 -16.91 -5.24 7.91
N LEU A 625 -17.07 -6.53 7.59
CA LEU A 625 -17.84 -6.95 6.41
C LEU A 625 -19.31 -6.60 6.60
N THR A 626 -19.83 -5.78 5.71
CA THR A 626 -21.26 -5.53 5.55
C THR A 626 -21.64 -6.05 4.18
N ALA A 627 -22.43 -7.12 4.09
CA ALA A 627 -22.88 -7.68 2.82
C ALA A 627 -24.18 -8.47 3.04
N TYR A 628 -25.30 -8.04 2.44
CA TYR A 628 -26.60 -8.68 2.65
C TYR A 628 -27.53 -8.49 1.44
N GLY A 629 -28.73 -9.08 1.51
CA GLY A 629 -29.69 -9.09 0.40
C GLY A 629 -29.44 -10.27 -0.56
N ARG A 630 -29.59 -10.03 -1.86
CA ARG A 630 -29.28 -11.05 -2.89
C ARG A 630 -27.78 -11.15 -3.16
N PHE A 631 -27.34 -12.38 -3.44
CA PHE A 631 -25.96 -12.69 -3.83
C PHE A 631 -25.90 -13.45 -5.15
N VAL A 632 -24.92 -13.11 -5.98
CA VAL A 632 -24.60 -13.82 -7.23
C VAL A 632 -23.11 -14.18 -7.22
N PRO A 633 -22.74 -15.42 -6.87
CA PRO A 633 -21.36 -15.90 -6.94
C PRO A 633 -20.93 -16.12 -8.39
N TRP A 634 -19.65 -15.90 -8.66
CA TRP A 634 -19.02 -16.27 -9.93
C TRP A 634 -18.43 -17.69 -9.84
N ASP A 635 -19.15 -18.67 -10.39
CA ASP A 635 -18.77 -20.10 -10.31
C ASP A 635 -17.50 -20.45 -11.14
N GLY A 636 -17.09 -19.57 -12.07
CA GLY A 636 -15.92 -19.76 -12.94
C GLY A 636 -14.65 -19.05 -12.46
N ALA A 637 -14.58 -18.65 -11.19
CA ALA A 637 -13.43 -17.93 -10.66
C ALA A 637 -12.15 -18.79 -10.66
N PRO A 638 -10.96 -18.20 -10.88
CA PRO A 638 -9.68 -18.90 -10.78
C PRO A 638 -9.47 -19.53 -9.39
N ALA A 639 -8.61 -20.55 -9.31
CA ALA A 639 -8.25 -21.17 -8.03
C ALA A 639 -7.72 -20.11 -7.04
N GLY A 640 -8.24 -20.14 -5.81
CA GLY A 640 -7.91 -19.17 -4.77
C GLY A 640 -8.70 -17.85 -4.83
N VAL A 641 -9.55 -17.65 -5.83
CA VAL A 641 -10.37 -16.43 -5.96
C VAL A 641 -11.85 -16.78 -5.81
N GLN A 642 -12.59 -15.95 -5.07
CA GLN A 642 -14.05 -15.96 -5.09
C GLN A 642 -14.55 -14.53 -5.27
N VAL A 643 -15.50 -14.34 -6.20
CA VAL A 643 -16.17 -13.06 -6.42
C VAL A 643 -17.67 -13.28 -6.25
N VAL A 644 -18.29 -12.51 -5.36
CA VAL A 644 -19.72 -12.60 -5.07
C VAL A 644 -20.33 -11.20 -5.19
N TRP A 645 -21.15 -10.97 -6.20
CA TRP A 645 -21.93 -9.74 -6.30
C TRP A 645 -22.99 -9.71 -5.21
N CYS A 646 -23.21 -8.56 -4.59
CA CYS A 646 -24.16 -8.39 -3.49
C CYS A 646 -25.08 -7.18 -3.70
N GLU A 647 -26.31 -7.30 -3.22
CA GLU A 647 -27.32 -6.23 -3.32
C GLU A 647 -26.93 -5.02 -2.47
N GLU A 648 -26.48 -5.27 -1.24
CA GLU A 648 -26.10 -4.25 -0.28
C GLU A 648 -24.73 -4.54 0.34
N GLY A 649 -23.93 -3.49 0.54
CA GLY A 649 -22.60 -3.60 1.12
C GLY A 649 -21.55 -4.15 0.14
N GLY A 650 -20.48 -4.76 0.65
CA GLY A 650 -19.36 -5.33 -0.12
C GLY A 650 -18.02 -5.25 0.63
N GLY A 651 -16.95 -5.78 0.05
CA GLY A 651 -15.64 -5.77 0.70
C GLY A 651 -14.57 -6.66 0.07
N LEU A 652 -13.32 -6.47 0.50
CA LEU A 652 -12.20 -7.34 0.18
C LEU A 652 -11.92 -8.28 1.35
N LEU A 653 -11.78 -9.56 1.08
CA LEU A 653 -11.42 -10.60 2.02
C LEU A 653 -10.08 -11.22 1.60
N VAL A 654 -9.24 -11.53 2.59
CA VAL A 654 -8.04 -12.37 2.42
C VAL A 654 -8.17 -13.56 3.36
N ASP A 655 -8.11 -14.76 2.79
CA ASP A 655 -8.33 -16.02 3.50
C ASP A 655 -9.64 -16.02 4.30
N GLY A 656 -10.67 -15.37 3.74
CA GLY A 656 -11.98 -15.24 4.35
C GLY A 656 -12.20 -14.04 5.26
N LEU A 657 -11.13 -13.33 5.65
CA LEU A 657 -11.18 -12.25 6.63
C LEU A 657 -11.12 -10.87 5.96
N VAL A 658 -11.94 -9.94 6.43
CA VAL A 658 -12.04 -8.57 5.88
C VAL A 658 -10.73 -7.80 5.96
N VAL A 659 -10.34 -7.18 4.86
CA VAL A 659 -9.19 -6.28 4.76
C VAL A 659 -9.59 -5.01 4.01
N SER A 660 -8.89 -3.92 4.29
CA SER A 660 -8.94 -2.67 3.52
C SER A 660 -7.78 -2.61 2.52
N LEU A 661 -7.95 -1.84 1.47
CA LEU A 661 -6.86 -1.47 0.57
C LEU A 661 -6.08 -0.32 1.24
N GLY A 662 -4.76 -0.40 1.28
CA GLY A 662 -3.92 0.63 1.92
C GLY A 662 -4.09 2.01 1.29
N ARG A 663 -3.68 3.07 2.02
CA ARG A 663 -3.74 4.46 1.55
C ARG A 663 -2.96 4.63 0.23
N GLY A 664 -3.66 4.65 -0.91
CA GLY A 664 -3.11 5.15 -2.16
C GLY A 664 -2.65 6.60 -1.96
N SER A 665 -1.59 7.02 -2.66
CA SER A 665 -0.88 8.30 -2.50
C SER A 665 -1.69 9.58 -2.77
N ALA A 666 -3.03 9.55 -2.74
CA ALA A 666 -3.90 10.71 -2.83
C ALA A 666 -5.25 10.46 -2.11
N GLY A 667 -5.33 10.83 -0.83
CA GLY A 667 -6.59 11.17 -0.14
C GLY A 667 -7.29 10.06 0.67
N GLY A 668 -7.40 10.27 1.99
CA GLY A 668 -8.41 9.73 2.93
C GLY A 668 -8.52 8.21 3.13
N PRO A 669 -8.88 7.72 4.34
CA PRO A 669 -9.32 6.34 4.50
C PRO A 669 -10.65 6.15 3.74
N THR A 670 -10.65 5.34 2.69
CA THR A 670 -11.89 4.93 2.00
C THR A 670 -12.43 3.69 2.69
N GLU A 671 -13.23 3.90 3.73
CA GLU A 671 -14.11 2.85 4.25
C GLU A 671 -14.99 2.34 3.08
N ASN A 672 -14.90 1.05 2.76
CA ASN A 672 -15.69 0.33 1.75
C ASN A 672 -15.47 0.69 0.27
N ALA A 673 -14.23 0.59 -0.22
CA ALA A 673 -13.87 0.72 -1.64
C ALA A 673 -14.59 -0.24 -2.63
N LEU A 674 -15.19 -1.33 -2.14
CA LEU A 674 -15.80 -2.40 -2.94
C LEU A 674 -17.29 -2.62 -2.63
N ARG A 675 -18.10 -1.57 -2.54
CA ARG A 675 -19.56 -1.76 -2.48
C ARG A 675 -20.10 -2.41 -3.76
N GLY A 676 -21.12 -3.26 -3.62
CA GLY A 676 -21.72 -4.08 -4.67
C GLY A 676 -21.08 -5.45 -4.89
N VAL A 677 -19.89 -5.71 -4.32
CA VAL A 677 -19.17 -6.97 -4.54
C VAL A 677 -18.32 -7.37 -3.34
N VAL A 678 -18.27 -8.66 -3.05
CA VAL A 678 -17.31 -9.27 -2.11
C VAL A 678 -16.28 -10.05 -2.92
N VAL A 679 -15.00 -9.71 -2.75
CA VAL A 679 -13.88 -10.44 -3.38
C VAL A 679 -13.07 -11.11 -2.28
N ASN A 680 -12.89 -12.43 -2.36
CA ASN A 680 -12.03 -13.19 -1.47
C ASN A 680 -10.81 -13.72 -2.22
N LEU A 681 -9.63 -13.42 -1.68
CA LEU A 681 -8.34 -13.88 -2.19
C LEU A 681 -7.72 -14.86 -1.19
N SER A 682 -7.35 -16.04 -1.65
CA SER A 682 -6.83 -17.14 -0.83
C SER A 682 -5.83 -17.99 -1.62
N GLY A 683 -5.00 -18.74 -0.90
CA GLY A 683 -4.02 -19.65 -1.50
C GLY A 683 -3.08 -18.93 -2.48
N PRO A 684 -3.04 -19.31 -3.78
CA PRO A 684 -2.15 -18.69 -4.76
C PRO A 684 -2.51 -17.23 -5.09
N ALA A 685 -3.72 -16.78 -4.76
CA ALA A 685 -4.17 -15.41 -5.02
C ALA A 685 -3.96 -14.47 -3.81
N THR A 686 -3.45 -14.98 -2.68
CA THR A 686 -3.21 -14.18 -1.47
C THR A 686 -2.14 -13.11 -1.71
N PRO A 687 -2.35 -11.85 -1.29
CA PRO A 687 -1.36 -10.78 -1.44
C PRO A 687 -0.02 -11.08 -0.77
N GLU A 688 1.07 -10.61 -1.37
CA GLU A 688 2.43 -10.77 -0.85
C GLU A 688 2.70 -9.87 0.35
N ARG A 689 2.04 -8.72 0.51
CA ARG A 689 2.28 -7.78 1.60
C ARG A 689 0.97 -7.29 2.22
N LEU A 690 0.81 -7.60 3.50
CA LEU A 690 -0.23 -7.08 4.38
C LEU A 690 0.42 -6.22 5.47
N SER A 691 -0.33 -5.32 6.08
CA SER A 691 0.05 -4.61 7.30
C SER A 691 0.32 -5.58 8.46
N VAL A 692 0.99 -5.10 9.50
CA VAL A 692 1.36 -5.92 10.68
C VAL A 692 0.11 -6.47 11.40
N ASP A 693 -0.95 -5.67 11.48
CA ASP A 693 -2.26 -6.05 12.03
C ASP A 693 -3.16 -6.80 11.03
N ARG A 694 -2.65 -7.06 9.82
CA ARG A 694 -3.33 -7.75 8.71
C ARG A 694 -4.66 -7.12 8.32
N ARG A 695 -4.84 -5.84 8.60
CA ARG A 695 -6.06 -5.09 8.24
C ARG A 695 -5.97 -4.48 6.86
N GLU A 696 -4.76 -4.15 6.39
CA GLU A 696 -4.54 -3.43 5.14
C GLU A 696 -3.69 -4.24 4.16
N VAL A 697 -4.09 -4.24 2.89
CA VAL A 697 -3.26 -4.71 1.78
C VAL A 697 -2.28 -3.61 1.37
N LEU A 698 -1.00 -3.93 1.35
CA LEU A 698 0.08 -3.02 0.98
C LEU A 698 0.52 -3.16 -0.49
N ASP A 699 0.07 -4.22 -1.17
CA ASP A 699 0.29 -4.44 -2.59
C ASP A 699 -0.69 -3.62 -3.46
N ASP A 700 -0.28 -3.27 -4.66
CA ASP A 700 -1.16 -2.71 -5.67
C ASP A 700 -1.93 -3.83 -6.39
N LEU A 701 -3.20 -4.03 -6.00
CA LEU A 701 -4.07 -5.04 -6.58
C LEU A 701 -4.91 -4.53 -7.76
N SER A 702 -4.71 -3.29 -8.22
CA SER A 702 -5.59 -2.62 -9.20
C SER A 702 -5.78 -3.44 -10.49
N ALA A 703 -4.68 -3.86 -11.12
CA ALA A 703 -4.74 -4.61 -12.39
C ALA A 703 -5.39 -5.99 -12.23
N THR A 704 -5.06 -6.70 -11.16
CA THR A 704 -5.63 -8.03 -10.86
C THR A 704 -7.13 -7.93 -10.58
N MET A 705 -7.56 -6.91 -9.82
CA MET A 705 -8.97 -6.66 -9.53
C MET A 705 -9.76 -6.29 -10.79
N ASP A 706 -9.24 -5.42 -11.68
CA ASP A 706 -9.91 -5.08 -12.96
C ASP A 706 -10.17 -6.34 -13.81
N GLY A 707 -9.17 -7.20 -13.97
CA GLY A 707 -9.29 -8.44 -14.74
C GLY A 707 -10.31 -9.42 -14.16
N LEU A 708 -10.29 -9.62 -12.83
CA LEU A 708 -11.21 -10.52 -12.14
C LEU A 708 -12.66 -10.01 -12.19
N LEU A 709 -12.88 -8.72 -11.89
CA LEU A 709 -14.20 -8.14 -11.85
C LEU A 709 -14.83 -8.06 -13.24
N ARG A 710 -14.04 -7.77 -14.28
CA ARG A 710 -14.49 -7.79 -15.69
C ARG A 710 -15.03 -9.17 -16.08
N SER A 711 -14.30 -10.21 -15.72
CA SER A 711 -14.71 -11.60 -15.99
C SER A 711 -15.96 -11.99 -15.18
N ALA A 712 -16.01 -11.60 -13.89
CA ALA A 712 -17.14 -11.87 -13.02
C ALA A 712 -18.43 -11.15 -13.47
N ALA A 713 -18.32 -9.94 -14.03
CA ALA A 713 -19.48 -9.19 -14.52
C ALA A 713 -20.12 -9.84 -15.76
N HIS A 714 -19.33 -10.46 -16.65
CA HIS A 714 -19.90 -11.23 -17.75
C HIS A 714 -20.80 -12.37 -17.26
N THR A 715 -20.48 -12.98 -16.12
CA THR A 715 -21.32 -14.01 -15.51
C THR A 715 -22.60 -13.41 -14.91
N LEU A 716 -22.49 -12.27 -14.22
CA LEU A 716 -23.64 -11.56 -13.63
C LEU A 716 -24.74 -11.24 -14.66
N VAL A 717 -24.36 -10.85 -15.88
CA VAL A 717 -25.30 -10.49 -16.95
C VAL A 717 -26.21 -11.64 -17.36
N HIS A 718 -25.74 -12.88 -17.24
CA HIS A 718 -26.48 -14.08 -17.63
C HIS A 718 -27.16 -14.78 -16.44
N ASP A 719 -27.07 -14.21 -15.24
CA ASP A 719 -27.62 -14.83 -14.03
C ASP A 719 -29.05 -14.34 -13.73
N ASP A 720 -29.98 -15.29 -13.60
CA ASP A 720 -31.41 -15.05 -13.40
C ASP A 720 -31.82 -14.88 -11.93
N ARG A 721 -30.89 -14.87 -10.96
CA ARG A 721 -31.20 -14.64 -9.53
C ARG A 721 -31.69 -13.20 -9.27
N GLY A 722 -31.66 -12.35 -10.29
CA GLY A 722 -32.37 -11.07 -10.34
C GLY A 722 -31.71 -9.98 -9.51
N LEU A 723 -30.38 -9.99 -9.39
CA LEU A 723 -29.60 -8.90 -8.79
C LEU A 723 -29.54 -7.67 -9.71
N LEU A 724 -29.37 -7.89 -11.02
CA LEU A 724 -29.26 -6.82 -12.03
C LEU A 724 -30.61 -6.12 -12.25
N ARG A 725 -30.89 -5.08 -11.44
CA ARG A 725 -32.10 -4.25 -11.49
C ARG A 725 -31.73 -2.78 -11.58
N ASP A 726 -32.64 -1.96 -12.12
CA ASP A 726 -32.41 -0.52 -12.32
C ASP A 726 -32.00 0.15 -11.01
N ARG A 727 -32.74 -0.14 -9.92
CA ARG A 727 -32.46 0.42 -8.59
C ARG A 727 -31.07 0.04 -8.09
N TRP A 728 -30.68 -1.22 -8.22
CA TRP A 728 -29.37 -1.68 -7.76
C TRP A 728 -28.22 -1.02 -8.53
N LEU A 729 -28.33 -0.89 -9.86
CA LEU A 729 -27.31 -0.17 -10.65
C LEU A 729 -27.26 1.33 -10.34
N LEU A 730 -28.40 1.96 -10.03
CA LEU A 730 -28.43 3.36 -9.59
C LEU A 730 -27.74 3.54 -8.24
N ASP A 731 -28.08 2.70 -7.26
CA ASP A 731 -27.51 2.73 -5.91
C ASP A 731 -25.99 2.43 -5.97
N LEU A 732 -25.59 1.38 -6.70
CA LEU A 732 -24.18 1.07 -6.95
C LEU A 732 -23.46 2.22 -7.69
N GLY A 733 -24.13 2.92 -8.60
CA GLY A 733 -23.56 4.06 -9.33
C GLY A 733 -23.34 5.30 -8.46
N GLN A 734 -24.01 5.42 -7.32
CA GLN A 734 -23.71 6.48 -6.35
C GLN A 734 -22.40 6.17 -5.59
N ASP A 735 -22.20 4.90 -5.24
CA ASP A 735 -21.10 4.44 -4.40
C ASP A 735 -19.82 4.07 -5.20
N ASN A 736 -19.95 3.36 -6.31
CA ASN A 736 -18.85 2.87 -7.16
C ASN A 736 -19.22 2.82 -8.66
N ARG A 737 -18.95 3.91 -9.39
CA ARG A 737 -19.30 4.05 -10.82
C ARG A 737 -18.46 3.16 -11.71
N TYR A 738 -17.23 2.87 -11.31
CA TYR A 738 -16.35 1.98 -12.08
C TYR A 738 -16.98 0.57 -12.20
N LEU A 739 -17.52 0.02 -11.11
CA LEU A 739 -18.22 -1.26 -11.16
C LEU A 739 -19.48 -1.19 -12.05
N CYS A 740 -20.27 -0.12 -11.95
CA CYS A 740 -21.43 0.06 -12.84
C CYS A 740 -21.05 0.17 -14.31
N ASP A 741 -19.96 0.88 -14.64
CA ASP A 741 -19.47 1.00 -16.02
C ASP A 741 -19.05 -0.37 -16.56
N LEU A 742 -18.35 -1.14 -15.75
CA LEU A 742 -17.89 -2.48 -16.08
C LEU A 742 -19.09 -3.43 -16.30
N ILE A 743 -20.13 -3.36 -15.46
CA ILE A 743 -21.37 -4.13 -15.66
C ILE A 743 -22.09 -3.67 -16.95
N THR A 744 -22.16 -2.36 -17.20
CA THR A 744 -22.74 -1.78 -18.42
C THR A 744 -22.01 -2.30 -19.67
N GLU A 745 -20.68 -2.38 -19.62
CA GLU A 745 -19.84 -2.93 -20.69
C GLU A 745 -20.12 -4.43 -20.90
N ALA A 746 -20.19 -5.21 -19.81
CA ALA A 746 -20.49 -6.63 -19.86
C ALA A 746 -21.87 -6.92 -20.47
N VAL A 747 -22.90 -6.13 -20.12
CA VAL A 747 -24.24 -6.23 -20.72
C VAL A 747 -24.18 -6.00 -22.22
N ARG A 748 -23.42 -5.01 -22.67
CA ARG A 748 -23.31 -4.69 -24.10
C ARG A 748 -22.56 -5.74 -24.91
N GLY A 749 -21.56 -6.39 -24.30
CA GLY A 749 -20.83 -7.49 -24.93
C GLY A 749 -21.61 -8.80 -25.02
N SER A 750 -22.74 -8.93 -24.30
CA SER A 750 -23.56 -10.14 -24.30
C SER A 750 -24.51 -10.23 -25.52
N ALA A 751 -24.80 -11.47 -25.95
CA ALA A 751 -25.71 -11.73 -27.07
C ALA A 751 -27.15 -11.29 -26.76
N PRO A 752 -27.91 -10.79 -27.75
CA PRO A 752 -29.30 -10.36 -27.54
C PRO A 752 -30.22 -11.55 -27.33
N GLN A 753 -30.30 -12.03 -26.10
CA GLN A 753 -31.26 -13.04 -25.64
C GLN A 753 -32.32 -12.45 -24.69
N ASP A 754 -32.29 -11.13 -24.50
CA ASP A 754 -33.07 -10.42 -23.50
C ASP A 754 -34.54 -10.25 -23.87
N ARG A 755 -35.41 -10.22 -22.86
CA ARG A 755 -36.83 -9.89 -23.04
C ARG A 755 -36.97 -8.43 -23.48
N PRO A 756 -37.83 -8.11 -24.47
CA PRO A 756 -38.14 -6.72 -24.83
C PRO A 756 -38.64 -5.92 -23.61
N GLY A 757 -38.09 -4.74 -23.40
CA GLY A 757 -38.34 -3.85 -22.26
C GLY A 757 -37.53 -4.15 -21.00
N SER A 758 -36.69 -5.20 -20.99
CA SER A 758 -35.82 -5.52 -19.86
C SER A 758 -34.65 -4.54 -19.73
N LEU A 759 -34.08 -4.41 -18.53
CA LEU A 759 -32.95 -3.51 -18.29
C LEU A 759 -31.73 -3.84 -19.17
N PRO A 760 -31.29 -5.10 -19.33
CA PRO A 760 -30.17 -5.42 -20.21
C PRO A 760 -30.38 -5.01 -21.67
N GLU A 761 -31.60 -5.17 -22.19
CA GLU A 761 -31.96 -4.74 -23.56
C GLU A 761 -31.86 -3.22 -23.71
N LEU A 762 -32.39 -2.47 -22.74
CA LEU A 762 -32.30 -1.00 -22.72
C LEU A 762 -30.83 -0.54 -22.65
N ILE A 763 -30.03 -1.12 -21.74
CA ILE A 763 -28.60 -0.83 -21.63
C ILE A 763 -27.87 -1.13 -22.95
N ARG A 764 -28.19 -2.25 -23.61
CA ARG A 764 -27.57 -2.59 -24.90
C ARG A 764 -27.88 -1.57 -25.99
N ARG A 765 -29.10 -1.02 -25.99
CA ARG A 765 -29.58 -0.04 -26.98
C ARG A 765 -29.02 1.36 -26.77
N GLN A 766 -29.12 1.91 -25.56
CA GLN A 766 -28.87 3.34 -25.28
C GLN A 766 -27.77 3.61 -24.25
N GLY A 767 -27.17 2.55 -23.68
CA GLY A 767 -26.29 2.65 -22.52
C GLY A 767 -27.06 2.84 -21.22
N PHE A 768 -26.34 3.14 -20.15
CA PHE A 768 -26.91 3.46 -18.84
C PHE A 768 -26.47 4.85 -18.41
N PHE A 769 -27.39 5.82 -18.45
CA PHE A 769 -27.18 7.16 -17.92
C PHE A 769 -28.13 7.36 -16.74
N PRO A 770 -27.66 7.58 -15.50
CA PRO A 770 -28.51 7.51 -14.31
C PRO A 770 -29.77 8.40 -14.37
N GLU A 771 -29.66 9.61 -14.91
CA GLU A 771 -30.80 10.54 -15.07
C GLU A 771 -31.87 10.07 -16.06
N ASP A 772 -31.52 9.22 -17.03
CA ASP A 772 -32.52 8.64 -17.95
C ASP A 772 -33.48 7.70 -17.20
N HIS A 773 -33.03 7.15 -16.06
CA HIS A 773 -33.69 6.07 -15.31
C HIS A 773 -34.27 6.52 -13.97
N GLY A 774 -34.01 7.76 -13.53
CA GLY A 774 -34.46 8.31 -12.23
C GLY A 774 -35.98 8.32 -12.00
N GLY A 775 -36.78 7.95 -13.00
CA GLY A 775 -38.24 7.93 -12.98
C GLY A 775 -38.93 6.57 -12.83
N ARG A 776 -38.23 5.44 -12.66
CA ARG A 776 -38.89 4.15 -12.32
C ARG A 776 -39.23 4.03 -10.82
N LEU A 777 -39.58 5.15 -10.18
CA LEU A 777 -40.08 5.19 -8.81
C LEU A 777 -41.53 4.72 -8.77
N HIS A 778 -41.78 3.69 -7.97
CA HIS A 778 -43.10 3.14 -7.69
C HIS A 778 -43.96 4.18 -6.95
N GLU A 779 -44.86 4.85 -7.66
CA GLU A 779 -46.12 5.36 -7.10
C GLU A 779 -47.30 4.78 -7.91
N GLY A 780 -48.07 3.87 -7.29
CA GLY A 780 -49.37 3.44 -7.82
C GLY A 780 -49.37 2.39 -8.95
N GLY A 781 -48.27 1.70 -9.23
CA GLY A 781 -48.28 0.50 -10.08
C GLY A 781 -48.35 0.71 -11.60
N ARG A 782 -48.06 1.92 -12.10
CA ARG A 782 -47.88 2.17 -13.55
C ARG A 782 -46.44 2.58 -13.85
N LEU A 783 -45.77 1.84 -14.72
CA LEU A 783 -44.48 2.21 -15.32
C LEU A 783 -44.68 3.50 -16.15
N ARG A 784 -43.96 4.58 -15.80
CA ARG A 784 -43.91 5.80 -16.62
C ARG A 784 -42.77 5.69 -17.66
N PRO A 785 -42.86 6.40 -18.81
CA PRO A 785 -41.82 6.38 -19.85
C PRO A 785 -40.47 6.92 -19.35
N PRO A 786 -39.34 6.55 -20.00
CA PRO A 786 -38.04 7.20 -19.81
C PRO A 786 -38.14 8.73 -20.01
N LEU A 787 -37.25 9.51 -19.38
CA LEU A 787 -37.20 10.98 -19.46
C LEU A 787 -38.37 11.74 -18.81
N THR A 788 -39.18 11.16 -17.91
CA THR A 788 -40.31 11.91 -17.30
C THR A 788 -39.93 13.01 -16.29
N TRP A 789 -38.71 12.99 -15.73
CA TRP A 789 -38.21 13.99 -14.78
C TRP A 789 -37.00 14.70 -15.37
N LEU A 790 -37.26 15.65 -16.27
CA LEU A 790 -36.21 16.32 -17.05
C LEU A 790 -35.44 17.39 -16.27
N PHE A 791 -35.84 17.72 -15.02
CA PHE A 791 -35.20 18.77 -14.23
C PHE A 791 -33.67 18.66 -14.16
N SER A 792 -33.09 17.47 -14.03
CA SER A 792 -31.64 17.27 -13.97
C SER A 792 -30.93 17.33 -15.34
N LEU A 793 -31.63 16.98 -16.44
CA LEU A 793 -31.09 17.07 -17.80
C LEU A 793 -31.07 18.51 -18.33
N ASN A 794 -31.78 19.43 -17.66
CA ASN A 794 -31.92 20.83 -18.05
C ASN A 794 -30.64 21.65 -17.83
N ASP A 795 -29.77 21.19 -16.93
CA ASP A 795 -28.50 21.84 -16.65
C ASP A 795 -27.43 21.45 -17.68
N LEU A 796 -27.64 20.37 -18.44
CA LEU A 796 -26.72 19.93 -19.47
C LEU A 796 -26.70 20.89 -20.68
N PRO A 797 -25.50 21.22 -21.20
CA PRO A 797 -25.32 21.85 -22.51
C PRO A 797 -26.10 21.14 -23.64
N ALA A 798 -26.52 21.94 -24.64
CA ALA A 798 -27.38 21.50 -25.73
C ALA A 798 -26.92 20.20 -26.46
N PRO A 799 -25.62 19.98 -26.77
CA PRO A 799 -25.20 18.74 -27.43
C PRO A 799 -25.38 17.48 -26.58
N TRP A 800 -25.18 17.56 -25.26
CA TRP A 800 -25.36 16.41 -24.36
C TRP A 800 -26.84 16.14 -24.09
N PHE A 801 -27.64 17.20 -23.96
CA PHE A 801 -29.10 17.07 -23.94
C PHE A 801 -29.62 16.37 -25.21
N LEU A 802 -29.20 16.83 -26.40
CA LEU A 802 -29.56 16.20 -27.68
C LEU A 802 -29.06 14.76 -27.74
N TRP A 803 -27.81 14.50 -27.33
CA TRP A 803 -27.26 13.15 -27.26
C TRP A 803 -28.13 12.19 -26.43
N ARG A 804 -28.58 12.61 -25.24
CA ARG A 804 -29.49 11.79 -24.43
C ARG A 804 -30.83 11.63 -25.11
N VAL A 805 -31.51 12.70 -25.54
CA VAL A 805 -32.85 12.61 -26.16
C VAL A 805 -32.85 11.73 -27.42
N LEU A 806 -31.83 11.86 -28.28
CA LEU A 806 -31.73 11.09 -29.51
C LEU A 806 -31.39 9.60 -29.25
N ALA A 807 -30.77 9.26 -28.12
CA ALA A 807 -30.46 7.87 -27.75
C ALA A 807 -31.73 7.03 -27.45
N HIS A 808 -32.84 7.69 -27.11
CA HIS A 808 -34.14 7.03 -26.80
C HIS A 808 -35.05 6.85 -28.02
N ARG A 809 -34.58 7.15 -29.24
CA ARG A 809 -35.41 7.01 -30.47
C ARG A 809 -35.95 5.57 -30.63
N PRO A 810 -37.25 5.38 -30.97
CA PRO A 810 -38.25 6.43 -31.22
C PRO A 810 -38.81 6.97 -29.90
N HIS A 811 -38.86 8.30 -29.76
CA HIS A 811 -39.41 9.00 -28.61
C HIS A 811 -40.07 10.32 -29.05
N PRO A 812 -41.27 10.69 -28.54
CA PRO A 812 -42.00 11.87 -29.01
C PRO A 812 -41.21 13.18 -28.95
N LEU A 813 -40.34 13.35 -27.95
CA LEU A 813 -39.48 14.52 -27.84
C LEU A 813 -38.41 14.57 -28.95
N ALA A 814 -37.84 13.42 -29.32
CA ALA A 814 -36.87 13.35 -30.40
C ALA A 814 -37.55 13.64 -31.75
N ASP A 815 -38.78 13.18 -31.94
CA ASP A 815 -39.57 13.44 -33.15
C ASP A 815 -39.92 14.93 -33.28
N LEU A 816 -40.32 15.58 -32.17
CA LEU A 816 -40.60 17.01 -32.13
C LEU A 816 -39.35 17.85 -32.48
N LEU A 817 -38.19 17.55 -31.89
CA LEU A 817 -36.94 18.25 -32.22
C LEU A 817 -36.51 18.00 -33.68
N THR A 818 -36.68 16.77 -34.17
CA THR A 818 -36.39 16.42 -35.57
C THR A 818 -37.33 17.12 -36.55
N SER A 819 -38.58 17.40 -36.16
CA SER A 819 -39.51 18.18 -36.98
C SER A 819 -39.10 19.65 -37.12
N LEU A 820 -38.42 20.21 -36.11
CA LEU A 820 -37.90 21.57 -36.12
C LEU A 820 -36.56 21.66 -36.89
N VAL A 821 -35.70 20.64 -36.74
CA VAL A 821 -34.38 20.54 -37.37
C VAL A 821 -34.23 19.14 -38.00
N PRO A 822 -34.59 18.96 -39.29
CA PRO A 822 -34.54 17.67 -39.98
C PRO A 822 -33.15 17.00 -39.98
N GLU A 823 -32.08 17.79 -39.92
CA GLU A 823 -30.68 17.36 -39.87
C GLU A 823 -30.41 16.39 -38.69
N LEU A 824 -31.22 16.45 -37.62
CA LEU A 824 -31.11 15.50 -36.51
C LEU A 824 -31.38 14.05 -36.94
N ALA A 825 -32.23 13.81 -37.94
CA ALA A 825 -32.55 12.47 -38.43
C ALA A 825 -31.34 11.78 -39.09
N GLU A 826 -30.39 12.56 -39.61
CA GLU A 826 -29.19 12.08 -40.30
C GLU A 826 -28.05 11.74 -39.33
N ILE A 827 -28.20 12.07 -38.05
CA ILE A 827 -27.20 11.74 -37.02
C ILE A 827 -27.09 10.23 -36.88
N GLY A 828 -25.87 9.73 -37.12
CA GLY A 828 -25.52 8.31 -37.07
C GLY A 828 -25.48 7.72 -35.64
N ARG A 829 -24.55 6.78 -35.42
CA ARG A 829 -24.48 6.04 -34.16
C ARG A 829 -23.99 6.94 -33.03
N LEU A 830 -24.86 7.22 -32.07
CA LEU A 830 -24.55 8.00 -30.87
C LEU A 830 -23.57 7.26 -29.95
N LEU A 831 -22.79 8.02 -29.18
CA LEU A 831 -21.93 7.45 -28.15
C LEU A 831 -22.81 6.72 -27.11
N THR A 832 -22.44 5.52 -26.72
CA THR A 832 -23.14 4.81 -25.64
C THR A 832 -22.87 5.50 -24.31
N ALA A 833 -23.90 5.74 -23.49
CA ALA A 833 -23.71 6.26 -22.14
C ALA A 833 -23.26 5.19 -21.14
N PHE A 834 -22.39 5.61 -20.24
CA PHE A 834 -21.97 4.88 -19.05
C PHE A 834 -22.32 5.67 -17.78
N PRO A 835 -22.54 4.98 -16.65
CA PRO A 835 -22.85 5.61 -15.37
C PRO A 835 -21.86 6.71 -14.96
N SER A 836 -20.57 6.54 -15.22
CA SER A 836 -19.55 7.55 -14.91
C SER A 836 -19.72 8.86 -15.68
N ASP A 837 -20.41 8.86 -16.83
CA ASP A 837 -20.60 10.05 -17.65
C ASP A 837 -21.28 11.16 -16.88
N LEU A 838 -22.32 10.86 -16.10
CA LEU A 838 -23.03 11.88 -15.31
C LEU A 838 -22.10 12.58 -14.32
N THR A 839 -21.13 11.86 -13.75
CA THR A 839 -20.15 12.47 -12.84
C THR A 839 -19.14 13.30 -13.57
N ILE A 840 -18.68 12.84 -14.75
CA ILE A 840 -17.88 13.65 -15.65
C ILE A 840 -18.66 14.93 -15.94
N LEU A 841 -19.92 14.86 -16.36
CA LEU A 841 -20.70 16.05 -16.71
C LEU A 841 -21.01 16.98 -15.52
N ASN A 842 -21.45 16.46 -14.37
CA ASN A 842 -21.78 17.28 -13.18
C ASN A 842 -20.57 18.00 -12.57
N GLN A 843 -19.38 17.39 -12.61
CA GLN A 843 -18.16 18.02 -12.10
C GLN A 843 -17.65 19.15 -13.03
N LEU A 844 -18.09 19.17 -14.30
CA LEU A 844 -17.88 20.30 -15.22
C LEU A 844 -18.70 21.52 -14.79
N GLU A 845 -19.95 21.32 -14.38
CA GLU A 845 -20.85 22.40 -13.94
C GLU A 845 -20.33 23.09 -12.67
N HIS A 846 -19.84 22.30 -11.71
CA HIS A 846 -19.24 22.80 -10.48
C HIS A 846 -17.85 23.45 -10.68
N SER A 847 -17.30 23.47 -11.91
CA SER A 847 -15.97 24.03 -12.24
C SER A 847 -16.00 25.39 -12.94
N GLY A 848 -17.17 25.99 -13.14
CA GLY A 848 -17.25 27.33 -13.72
C GLY A 848 -18.62 27.84 -14.18
N PHE A 849 -19.71 27.06 -14.10
CA PHE A 849 -21.00 27.55 -14.61
C PHE A 849 -21.82 28.33 -13.57
N HIS A 850 -21.38 28.39 -12.31
CA HIS A 850 -22.18 28.96 -11.22
C HIS A 850 -21.58 30.18 -10.54
N TYR A 851 -20.34 30.57 -10.87
CA TYR A 851 -19.68 31.76 -10.34
C TYR A 851 -19.10 32.58 -11.49
N ARG A 852 -19.71 33.73 -11.80
CA ARG A 852 -19.11 34.75 -12.66
C ARG A 852 -17.88 35.34 -11.96
N ALA A 853 -16.73 34.71 -12.16
CA ALA A 853 -15.39 35.29 -11.99
C ALA A 853 -14.25 34.38 -12.48
N ASP A 854 -14.53 33.14 -12.88
CA ASP A 854 -13.47 32.16 -13.15
C ASP A 854 -13.44 31.78 -14.64
N PRO A 855 -12.33 31.96 -15.37
CA PRO A 855 -12.10 31.14 -16.56
C PRO A 855 -12.23 29.66 -16.16
N LEU A 856 -12.79 28.84 -17.06
CA LEU A 856 -13.00 27.40 -16.86
C LEU A 856 -11.82 26.75 -16.12
N ASN A 857 -12.00 26.38 -14.84
CA ASN A 857 -10.95 25.73 -14.06
C ASN A 857 -10.90 24.24 -14.40
N ARG A 858 -10.30 23.89 -15.55
CA ARG A 858 -10.27 22.51 -16.05
C ARG A 858 -9.44 21.63 -15.14
N ALA A 859 -8.29 22.10 -14.65
CA ALA A 859 -7.47 21.33 -13.70
C ALA A 859 -8.19 20.98 -12.38
N GLY A 860 -8.96 21.91 -11.79
CA GLY A 860 -9.75 21.62 -10.59
C GLY A 860 -10.97 20.73 -10.86
N GLY A 861 -11.57 20.81 -12.06
CA GLY A 861 -12.59 19.86 -12.53
C GLY A 861 -12.00 18.45 -12.68
N LEU A 862 -10.89 18.32 -13.41
CA LEU A 862 -10.17 17.06 -13.63
C LEU A 862 -9.69 16.44 -12.32
N THR A 863 -9.19 17.25 -11.39
CA THR A 863 -8.85 16.81 -10.03
C THR A 863 -10.05 16.14 -9.35
N ARG A 864 -11.21 16.80 -9.34
CA ARG A 864 -12.41 16.25 -8.67
C ARG A 864 -12.92 14.99 -9.35
N MET A 865 -12.78 14.90 -10.67
CA MET A 865 -13.09 13.68 -11.42
C MET A 865 -12.14 12.53 -11.06
N LEU A 866 -10.84 12.81 -10.96
CA LEU A 866 -9.80 11.79 -10.77
C LEU A 866 -9.61 11.37 -9.31
N ASN A 867 -9.81 12.30 -8.37
CA ASN A 867 -9.93 12.00 -6.94
C ASN A 867 -11.29 11.38 -6.59
N GLY A 868 -12.24 11.43 -7.53
CA GLY A 868 -13.63 11.10 -7.31
C GLY A 868 -13.90 9.63 -7.06
N GLN A 869 -13.29 8.67 -7.79
CA GLN A 869 -13.61 7.24 -7.61
C GLN A 869 -12.56 6.23 -8.13
N SER A 870 -12.66 5.04 -7.51
CA SER A 870 -12.00 3.74 -7.68
C SER A 870 -10.61 3.58 -7.07
N VAL A 871 -10.54 2.70 -6.05
CA VAL A 871 -9.31 2.18 -5.45
C VAL A 871 -8.69 1.07 -6.34
N LEU A 872 -9.37 0.65 -7.40
CA LEU A 872 -9.02 -0.52 -8.22
C LEU A 872 -8.39 -0.16 -9.57
N ARG A 873 -8.38 1.11 -9.95
CA ARG A 873 -7.84 1.54 -11.25
C ARG A 873 -7.39 2.98 -11.16
N ASP A 874 -6.24 3.30 -11.77
CA ASP A 874 -5.90 4.70 -12.04
C ASP A 874 -7.02 5.28 -12.92
N SER A 875 -7.84 6.13 -12.31
CA SER A 875 -9.01 6.76 -12.91
C SER A 875 -8.64 7.53 -14.18
N ARG A 876 -7.36 7.88 -14.38
CA ARG A 876 -6.86 8.50 -15.62
C ARG A 876 -7.09 7.63 -16.85
N HIS A 877 -6.87 6.32 -16.76
CA HIS A 877 -6.97 5.43 -17.92
C HIS A 877 -8.40 5.22 -18.43
N SER A 878 -9.41 5.31 -17.56
CA SER A 878 -10.82 5.22 -17.95
C SER A 878 -11.42 6.60 -18.23
N THR A 879 -11.08 7.61 -17.43
CA THR A 879 -11.73 8.93 -17.47
C THR A 879 -11.24 9.78 -18.64
N LEU A 880 -9.93 9.80 -18.95
CA LEU A 880 -9.40 10.66 -20.01
C LEU A 880 -9.91 10.30 -21.41
N PRO A 881 -9.92 9.02 -21.84
CA PRO A 881 -10.55 8.66 -23.11
C PRO A 881 -12.04 9.00 -23.12
N ARG A 882 -12.71 8.83 -21.99
CA ARG A 882 -14.14 9.13 -21.85
C ARG A 882 -14.44 10.62 -22.01
N ILE A 883 -13.64 11.50 -21.42
CA ILE A 883 -13.72 12.97 -21.60
C ILE A 883 -13.59 13.35 -23.07
N LYS A 884 -12.66 12.73 -23.80
CA LYS A 884 -12.47 12.96 -25.24
C LYS A 884 -13.69 12.48 -26.04
N ALA A 885 -14.19 11.27 -25.76
CA ALA A 885 -15.36 10.72 -26.43
C ALA A 885 -16.63 11.54 -26.21
N LEU A 886 -16.82 12.08 -24.99
CA LEU A 886 -17.92 12.99 -24.64
C LEU A 886 -17.73 14.41 -25.22
N ARG A 887 -16.61 14.67 -25.89
CA ARG A 887 -16.28 15.95 -26.56
C ARG A 887 -16.32 17.14 -25.61
N VAL A 888 -15.95 16.90 -24.35
CA VAL A 888 -15.89 17.92 -23.30
C VAL A 888 -14.92 19.04 -23.67
N LEU A 889 -13.81 18.70 -24.32
CA LEU A 889 -12.75 19.64 -24.71
C LEU A 889 -13.23 20.69 -25.71
N ASP A 890 -14.15 20.33 -26.62
CA ASP A 890 -14.69 21.25 -27.63
C ASP A 890 -15.52 22.37 -27.00
N TRP A 891 -16.06 22.13 -25.79
CA TRP A 891 -16.83 23.08 -25.00
C TRP A 891 -16.01 23.80 -23.92
N TRP A 892 -14.83 23.27 -23.59
CA TRP A 892 -13.94 23.79 -22.55
C TRP A 892 -13.00 24.93 -23.00
N GLY A 893 -13.06 25.32 -24.27
CA GLY A 893 -12.21 26.38 -24.84
C GLY A 893 -10.75 25.94 -25.00
N LEU A 894 -10.19 26.11 -26.20
CA LEU A 894 -8.85 25.63 -26.57
C LEU A 894 -7.68 26.54 -26.11
N GLY A 895 -7.94 27.47 -25.19
CA GLY A 895 -6.90 28.37 -24.68
C GLY A 895 -5.86 27.64 -23.82
N PRO A 896 -4.59 28.09 -23.81
CA PRO A 896 -3.53 27.50 -23.00
C PRO A 896 -3.87 27.53 -21.50
N ALA A 897 -3.26 26.61 -20.74
CA ALA A 897 -3.44 26.56 -19.30
C ALA A 897 -2.79 27.77 -18.60
N SER A 898 -3.37 28.17 -17.47
CA SER A 898 -2.93 29.30 -16.66
C SER A 898 -2.23 28.84 -15.36
N VAL A 899 -1.47 29.72 -14.71
CA VAL A 899 -0.86 29.45 -13.39
C VAL A 899 -1.93 29.23 -12.34
N GLY A 900 -3.00 30.03 -12.39
CA GLY A 900 -4.20 29.86 -11.55
C GLY A 900 -4.82 28.47 -11.67
N GLU A 901 -4.89 27.94 -12.89
CA GLU A 901 -5.43 26.61 -13.16
C GLU A 901 -4.54 25.49 -12.57
N LEU A 902 -3.23 25.53 -12.81
CA LEU A 902 -2.29 24.56 -12.23
C LEU A 902 -2.33 24.53 -10.70
N GLY A 903 -2.41 25.71 -10.07
CA GLY A 903 -2.36 25.86 -8.62
C GLY A 903 -3.65 25.54 -7.87
N ARG A 904 -4.74 25.17 -8.56
CA ARG A 904 -6.00 24.68 -7.97
C ARG A 904 -6.08 23.16 -7.92
N SER A 905 -5.12 22.49 -8.55
CA SER A 905 -4.90 21.06 -8.38
C SER A 905 -4.24 20.79 -7.01
N PRO A 906 -4.62 19.73 -6.28
CA PRO A 906 -3.92 19.24 -5.11
C PRO A 906 -2.61 18.55 -5.50
N TRP A 907 -2.39 18.31 -6.79
CA TRP A 907 -1.13 17.80 -7.32
C TRP A 907 -0.21 18.96 -7.68
N ASN A 908 1.10 18.70 -7.64
CA ASN A 908 2.10 19.68 -8.08
C ASN A 908 1.92 20.06 -9.57
N ALA A 909 2.43 21.22 -9.95
CA ALA A 909 2.35 21.80 -11.28
C ALA A 909 2.87 20.84 -12.36
N ALA A 910 3.90 20.05 -12.08
CA ALA A 910 4.45 19.07 -13.01
C ALA A 910 3.48 17.91 -13.29
N ALA A 911 2.83 17.37 -12.25
CA ALA A 911 1.85 16.29 -12.37
C ALA A 911 0.57 16.79 -13.08
N THR A 912 0.10 17.99 -12.73
CA THR A 912 -1.06 18.61 -13.38
C THR A 912 -0.78 18.94 -14.84
N THR A 913 0.44 19.37 -15.18
CA THR A 913 0.86 19.62 -16.58
C THR A 913 0.82 18.36 -17.43
N ARG A 914 1.30 17.21 -16.91
CA ARG A 914 1.23 15.93 -17.65
C ARG A 914 -0.22 15.57 -17.98
N LEU A 915 -1.12 15.72 -17.00
CA LEU A 915 -2.55 15.49 -17.18
C LEU A 915 -3.15 16.37 -18.28
N LEU A 916 -2.90 17.68 -18.23
CA LEU A 916 -3.42 18.62 -19.22
C LEU A 916 -2.85 18.34 -20.63
N HIS A 917 -1.58 17.96 -20.71
CA HIS A 917 -0.94 17.56 -21.97
C HIS A 917 -1.58 16.30 -22.57
N GLU A 918 -1.92 15.29 -21.77
CA GLU A 918 -2.62 14.08 -22.24
C GLU A 918 -4.01 14.40 -22.83
N LEU A 919 -4.63 15.49 -22.40
CA LEU A 919 -5.89 16.04 -22.95
C LEU A 919 -5.70 16.96 -24.15
N GLY A 920 -4.45 17.23 -24.56
CA GLY A 920 -4.16 18.14 -25.67
C GLY A 920 -4.26 19.62 -25.31
N ILE A 921 -4.26 19.97 -24.02
CA ILE A 921 -4.29 21.36 -23.55
C ILE A 921 -2.83 21.84 -23.42
N PRO A 922 -2.40 22.88 -24.16
CA PRO A 922 -1.03 23.36 -24.10
C PRO A 922 -0.77 24.09 -22.78
N VAL A 923 0.35 23.77 -22.13
CA VAL A 923 0.83 24.48 -20.93
C VAL A 923 2.11 25.24 -21.32
N PRO A 924 2.07 26.58 -21.44
CA PRO A 924 3.25 27.37 -21.77
C PRO A 924 4.38 27.19 -20.75
N VAL A 925 5.63 27.16 -21.20
CA VAL A 925 6.80 27.02 -20.31
C VAL A 925 6.84 28.12 -19.23
N PRO A 926 6.59 29.41 -19.52
CA PRO A 926 6.55 30.45 -18.48
C PRO A 926 5.51 30.18 -17.38
N VAL A 927 4.36 29.60 -17.75
CA VAL A 927 3.28 29.23 -16.80
C VAL A 927 3.73 28.09 -15.89
N LEU A 928 4.34 27.04 -16.45
CA LEU A 928 4.87 25.92 -15.66
C LEU A 928 5.97 26.38 -14.69
N THR A 929 6.89 27.23 -15.14
CA THR A 929 7.98 27.76 -14.32
C THR A 929 7.42 28.52 -13.12
N LEU A 930 6.50 29.46 -13.35
CA LEU A 930 5.91 30.26 -12.29
C LEU A 930 5.06 29.41 -11.32
N ALA A 931 4.25 28.48 -11.83
CA ALA A 931 3.47 27.56 -11.00
C ALA A 931 4.36 26.65 -10.13
N SER A 932 5.48 26.17 -10.67
CA SER A 932 6.46 25.36 -9.93
C SER A 932 7.20 26.16 -8.86
N THR A 933 7.29 27.49 -8.99
CA THR A 933 7.80 28.36 -7.93
C THR A 933 6.80 28.47 -6.78
N TYR A 934 5.51 28.61 -7.08
CA TYR A 934 4.45 28.57 -6.06
C TYR A 934 4.40 27.24 -5.28
N ASP A 935 4.66 26.09 -5.91
CA ASP A 935 4.66 24.78 -5.24
C ASP A 935 5.75 24.61 -4.18
N ARG A 936 6.87 25.33 -4.29
CA ARG A 936 8.00 25.21 -3.34
C ARG A 936 7.71 25.82 -1.96
N GLY A 937 6.63 26.59 -1.84
CA GLY A 937 6.03 27.04 -0.57
C GLY A 937 6.82 28.12 0.21
N ASP A 938 6.08 29.07 0.79
CA ASP A 938 6.33 30.00 1.93
C ASP A 938 7.70 30.70 2.12
N ARG A 939 8.70 30.49 1.26
CA ARG A 939 10.03 31.11 1.36
C ARG A 939 10.20 32.34 0.48
N ASP A 940 9.36 32.51 -0.54
CA ASP A 940 9.37 33.70 -1.38
C ASP A 940 8.32 34.72 -0.88
N GLN A 941 8.78 35.69 -0.08
CA GLN A 941 7.96 36.80 0.41
C GLN A 941 7.40 37.70 -0.72
N LEU A 942 7.85 37.49 -1.97
CA LEU A 942 7.41 38.19 -3.19
C LEU A 942 6.14 37.58 -3.81
N LEU A 943 5.97 36.25 -3.73
CA LEU A 943 4.82 35.51 -4.26
C LEU A 943 3.87 35.17 -3.10
N LEU A 944 3.04 36.16 -2.75
CA LEU A 944 2.20 36.15 -1.57
C LEU A 944 1.24 34.93 -1.52
N PRO A 945 1.22 34.13 -0.44
CA PRO A 945 0.33 32.97 -0.31
C PRO A 945 -1.12 33.38 -0.01
N TRP A 946 -2.08 32.58 -0.49
CA TRP A 946 -3.52 32.72 -0.19
C TRP A 946 -3.94 31.91 1.03
N PRO A 947 -4.89 32.39 1.86
CA PRO A 947 -5.43 31.62 2.98
C PRO A 947 -6.28 30.39 2.55
N ASP A 948 -6.81 30.36 1.32
CA ASP A 948 -7.76 29.32 0.88
C ASP A 948 -7.42 28.77 -0.52
N ARG A 949 -7.03 27.49 -0.60
CA ARG A 949 -6.70 26.79 -1.85
C ARG A 949 -7.92 26.57 -2.77
N THR A 950 -9.14 26.80 -2.29
CA THR A 950 -10.37 26.35 -2.97
C THR A 950 -11.21 27.48 -3.58
N ARG A 951 -10.92 28.76 -3.26
CA ARG A 951 -11.86 29.87 -3.53
C ARG A 951 -11.38 31.02 -4.43
N SER A 952 -10.15 31.06 -4.98
CA SER A 952 -9.70 32.29 -5.67
C SER A 952 -9.01 32.10 -7.06
N PRO A 953 -9.46 32.81 -8.12
CA PRO A 953 -8.93 32.74 -9.49
C PRO A 953 -7.61 33.43 -9.83
N HIS A 954 -7.03 34.24 -8.95
CA HIS A 954 -6.13 35.29 -9.41
C HIS A 954 -4.69 35.06 -8.97
N ARG A 955 -4.04 34.01 -9.49
CA ARG A 955 -2.56 33.93 -9.47
C ARG A 955 -2.03 34.88 -10.55
N LEU A 956 -0.83 35.44 -10.32
CA LEU A 956 -0.15 36.24 -11.33
C LEU A 956 0.15 35.36 -12.56
N GLU A 957 -0.19 35.87 -13.73
CA GLU A 957 0.03 35.19 -15.02
C GLU A 957 1.23 35.81 -15.75
N PRO A 958 2.07 35.01 -16.42
CA PRO A 958 3.24 35.53 -17.13
C PRO A 958 2.86 36.54 -18.23
N GLY A 959 3.58 37.65 -18.30
CA GLY A 959 3.38 38.71 -19.30
C GLY A 959 2.26 39.70 -19.00
N GLU A 960 1.43 39.46 -17.98
CA GLU A 960 0.47 40.45 -17.48
C GLU A 960 1.14 41.40 -16.48
N PRO A 961 0.80 42.71 -16.50
CA PRO A 961 1.35 43.65 -15.54
C PRO A 961 0.88 43.32 -14.11
N VAL A 962 1.83 43.17 -13.19
CA VAL A 962 1.53 42.90 -11.77
C VAL A 962 0.69 44.06 -11.20
N PRO A 963 -0.47 43.78 -10.58
CA PRO A 963 -1.30 44.82 -9.99
C PRO A 963 -0.57 45.60 -8.89
N LEU A 964 -0.81 46.92 -8.82
CA LEU A 964 -0.18 47.81 -7.85
C LEU A 964 -0.40 47.36 -6.40
N GLY A 965 -1.58 46.79 -6.09
CA GLY A 965 -1.88 46.23 -4.76
C GLY A 965 -0.95 45.07 -4.37
N HIS A 966 -0.60 44.19 -5.32
CA HIS A 966 0.34 43.09 -5.07
C HIS A 966 1.75 43.62 -4.77
N LEU A 967 2.23 44.55 -5.60
CA LEU A 967 3.54 45.18 -5.43
C LEU A 967 3.64 45.91 -4.09
N ALA A 968 2.60 46.66 -3.71
CA ALA A 968 2.57 47.41 -2.46
C ALA A 968 2.59 46.48 -1.23
N LEU A 969 1.81 45.39 -1.26
CA LEU A 969 1.78 44.41 -0.18
C LEU A 969 3.08 43.61 -0.09
N ALA A 970 3.67 43.22 -1.22
CA ALA A 970 4.97 42.55 -1.26
C ALA A 970 6.08 43.47 -0.72
N ALA A 971 6.12 44.75 -1.12
CA ALA A 971 7.04 45.75 -0.58
C ALA A 971 6.87 45.95 0.94
N GLN A 972 5.63 45.97 1.44
CA GLN A 972 5.37 46.08 2.88
C GLN A 972 5.89 44.86 3.66
N ARG A 973 5.79 43.65 3.09
CA ARG A 973 6.25 42.41 3.75
C ARG A 973 7.75 42.20 3.68
N THR A 974 8.40 42.54 2.57
CA THR A 974 9.84 42.38 2.39
C THR A 974 10.65 43.55 2.94
N GLY A 975 10.03 44.73 3.11
CA GLY A 975 10.71 45.97 3.45
C GLY A 975 11.51 46.58 2.29
N LEU A 976 11.39 46.04 1.07
CA LEU A 976 12.08 46.54 -0.11
C LEU A 976 11.30 47.70 -0.78
N PRO A 977 11.99 48.64 -1.47
CA PRO A 977 11.34 49.64 -2.30
C PRO A 977 10.47 49.02 -3.40
N LEU A 978 9.37 49.69 -3.77
CA LEU A 978 8.41 49.20 -4.78
C LEU A 978 9.07 48.87 -6.13
N ALA A 979 10.07 49.65 -6.54
CA ALA A 979 10.83 49.43 -7.77
C ALA A 979 11.67 48.15 -7.73
N GLU A 980 12.30 47.85 -6.58
CA GLU A 980 13.12 46.64 -6.42
C GLU A 980 12.25 45.37 -6.40
N VAL A 981 11.06 45.45 -5.77
CA VAL A 981 10.06 44.37 -5.84
C VAL A 981 9.56 44.15 -7.27
N ALA A 982 9.35 45.22 -8.03
CA ALA A 982 8.96 45.14 -9.43
C ALA A 982 10.05 44.52 -10.32
N ASP A 983 11.32 44.89 -10.12
CA ASP A 983 12.44 44.31 -10.86
C ASP A 983 12.61 42.81 -10.57
N GLN A 984 12.51 42.41 -9.29
CA GLN A 984 12.59 40.99 -8.89
C GLN A 984 11.43 40.15 -9.46
N LEU A 985 10.22 40.71 -9.53
CA LEU A 985 9.09 40.03 -10.17
C LEU A 985 9.23 39.99 -11.70
N ALA A 986 9.83 41.01 -12.32
CA ALA A 986 10.09 41.03 -13.75
C ALA A 986 11.07 39.93 -14.19
N GLU A 987 12.07 39.58 -13.35
CA GLU A 987 12.95 38.42 -13.57
C GLU A 987 12.19 37.08 -13.59
N LEU A 988 11.05 37.01 -12.92
CA LEU A 988 10.14 35.85 -12.93
C LEU A 988 9.13 35.87 -14.10
N GLY A 989 9.26 36.82 -15.04
CA GLY A 989 8.37 36.98 -16.18
C GLY A 989 7.06 37.73 -15.86
N LEU A 990 7.03 38.46 -14.75
CA LEU A 990 5.88 39.25 -14.28
C LEU A 990 6.22 40.74 -14.36
N PRO A 991 5.96 41.40 -15.51
CA PRO A 991 6.30 42.81 -15.67
C PRO A 991 5.47 43.68 -14.72
N ALA A 992 5.99 44.82 -14.30
CA ALA A 992 5.18 45.83 -13.62
C ALA A 992 4.56 46.81 -14.62
N ALA A 993 3.58 47.60 -14.18
CA ALA A 993 3.01 48.67 -15.00
C ALA A 993 4.09 49.74 -15.35
N PRO A 994 4.01 50.41 -16.52
CA PRO A 994 5.07 51.31 -17.00
C PRO A 994 5.34 52.54 -16.13
N ALA A 995 4.36 52.94 -15.31
CA ALA A 995 4.44 54.11 -14.44
C ALA A 995 4.11 53.70 -12.99
N LEU A 996 5.14 53.33 -12.23
CA LEU A 996 5.01 52.99 -10.82
C LEU A 996 5.16 54.23 -9.93
N PRO A 997 4.35 54.39 -8.88
CA PRO A 997 4.57 55.42 -7.87
C PRO A 997 5.83 55.12 -7.05
N ARG A 998 6.42 56.15 -6.44
CA ARG A 998 7.61 55.97 -5.57
C ARG A 998 7.31 55.15 -4.32
N SER A 999 6.10 55.28 -3.79
CA SER A 999 5.60 54.54 -2.61
C SER A 999 4.08 54.62 -2.57
N VAL A 1000 3.43 53.61 -2.01
CA VAL A 1000 1.99 53.64 -1.70
C VAL A 1000 1.82 53.84 -0.20
N PRO A 1001 1.04 54.85 0.24
CA PRO A 1001 0.73 55.03 1.66
C PRO A 1001 0.07 53.79 2.28
N GLU A 1002 0.49 53.40 3.49
CA GLU A 1002 0.02 52.16 4.15
C GLU A 1002 -1.51 52.07 4.28
N HIS A 1003 -2.17 53.19 4.56
CA HIS A 1003 -3.64 53.24 4.70
C HIS A 1003 -4.40 53.02 3.38
N LEU A 1004 -3.75 53.17 2.22
CA LEU A 1004 -4.35 52.91 0.91
C LEU A 1004 -4.18 51.46 0.47
N VAL A 1005 -3.22 50.70 1.02
CA VAL A 1005 -2.94 49.31 0.61
C VAL A 1005 -4.19 48.40 0.77
N PRO A 1006 -4.96 48.46 1.88
CA PRO A 1006 -6.22 47.73 1.98
C PRO A 1006 -7.25 48.12 0.92
N LEU A 1007 -7.25 49.39 0.48
CA LEU A 1007 -8.21 49.93 -0.49
C LEU A 1007 -7.91 49.53 -1.94
N LEU A 1008 -6.71 49.00 -2.22
CA LEU A 1008 -6.35 48.44 -3.52
C LEU A 1008 -6.92 47.03 -3.73
N SER A 1009 -7.45 46.40 -2.69
CA SER A 1009 -8.21 45.15 -2.76
C SER A 1009 -9.67 45.44 -3.12
N ARG A 1010 -10.26 44.67 -4.04
CA ARG A 1010 -11.68 44.76 -4.41
C ARG A 1010 -12.63 44.61 -3.21
N ASP A 1011 -12.21 43.80 -2.25
CA ASP A 1011 -12.99 43.46 -1.06
C ASP A 1011 -12.51 44.23 0.18
N PHE A 1012 -11.61 45.20 0.01
CA PHE A 1012 -11.07 46.07 1.07
C PHE A 1012 -10.32 45.34 2.21
N GLY A 1013 -9.97 44.07 2.01
CA GLY A 1013 -9.30 43.23 3.02
C GLY A 1013 -7.77 43.24 2.96
N GLY A 1014 -7.17 44.06 2.08
CA GLY A 1014 -5.71 44.07 1.87
C GLY A 1014 -5.16 42.78 1.26
N LEU A 1015 -6.00 41.99 0.60
CA LEU A 1015 -5.64 40.78 -0.12
C LEU A 1015 -6.31 40.86 -1.53
N PRO A 1016 -5.74 40.31 -2.61
CA PRO A 1016 -6.43 40.03 -3.87
C PRO A 1016 -7.91 39.56 -3.74
N PRO A 1017 -8.74 39.69 -4.80
CA PRO A 1017 -8.42 40.30 -6.09
C PRO A 1017 -8.14 41.79 -5.98
N TRP A 1018 -7.14 42.24 -6.74
CA TRP A 1018 -6.71 43.64 -6.79
C TRP A 1018 -7.50 44.43 -7.84
N ILE A 1019 -7.63 45.74 -7.63
CA ILE A 1019 -8.21 46.63 -8.64
C ILE A 1019 -7.24 46.86 -9.81
N GLY A 1020 -7.81 47.10 -10.99
CA GLY A 1020 -7.08 47.44 -12.20
C GLY A 1020 -6.61 48.91 -12.24
N PRO A 1021 -5.96 49.32 -13.33
CA PRO A 1021 -5.47 50.69 -13.50
C PRO A 1021 -6.59 51.73 -13.63
N ASP A 1022 -7.78 51.33 -14.06
CA ASP A 1022 -8.98 52.15 -14.09
C ASP A 1022 -9.84 51.79 -12.87
N VAL A 1023 -10.03 52.73 -11.94
CA VAL A 1023 -10.79 52.52 -10.71
C VAL A 1023 -12.28 52.63 -11.02
N PRO A 1024 -13.06 51.55 -10.84
CA PRO A 1024 -14.51 51.61 -11.01
C PRO A 1024 -15.13 52.61 -10.04
N LEU A 1025 -16.15 53.35 -10.48
CA LEU A 1025 -16.79 54.36 -9.65
C LEU A 1025 -17.47 53.75 -8.41
N ASP A 1026 -17.98 52.52 -8.46
CA ASP A 1026 -18.50 51.81 -7.28
C ASP A 1026 -17.40 51.54 -6.24
N HIS A 1027 -16.22 51.13 -6.69
CA HIS A 1027 -15.05 50.92 -5.82
C HIS A 1027 -14.60 52.23 -5.18
N LEU A 1028 -14.55 53.30 -5.97
CA LEU A 1028 -14.20 54.65 -5.52
C LEU A 1028 -15.18 55.16 -4.45
N LEU A 1029 -16.48 54.98 -4.66
CA LEU A 1029 -17.51 55.41 -3.72
C LEU A 1029 -17.51 54.57 -2.44
N ARG A 1030 -17.25 53.25 -2.53
CA ARG A 1030 -17.05 52.39 -1.34
C ARG A 1030 -15.82 52.82 -0.54
N ALA A 1031 -14.70 53.12 -1.22
CA ALA A 1031 -13.49 53.63 -0.59
C ALA A 1031 -13.73 54.99 0.11
N SER A 1032 -14.50 55.88 -0.52
CA SER A 1032 -14.95 57.15 0.05
C SER A 1032 -15.81 56.94 1.31
N ALA A 1033 -16.76 56.00 1.28
CA ALA A 1033 -17.57 55.66 2.45
C ALA A 1033 -16.76 55.09 3.61
N LEU A 1034 -15.81 54.18 3.32
CA LEU A 1034 -14.94 53.55 4.32
C LEU A 1034 -13.97 54.51 4.99
N THR A 1035 -13.49 55.50 4.24
CA THR A 1035 -12.46 56.46 4.70
C THR A 1035 -13.04 57.77 5.21
N GLY A 1036 -14.34 58.02 4.96
CA GLY A 1036 -15.01 59.29 5.27
C GLY A 1036 -14.56 60.47 4.39
N GLN A 1037 -13.77 60.24 3.34
CA GLN A 1037 -13.32 61.28 2.41
C GLN A 1037 -14.34 61.49 1.28
N SER A 1038 -14.36 62.67 0.65
CA SER A 1038 -15.24 62.87 -0.51
C SER A 1038 -14.78 62.06 -1.73
N PRO A 1039 -15.68 61.67 -2.65
CA PRO A 1039 -15.30 60.93 -3.85
C PRO A 1039 -14.22 61.63 -4.69
N ALA A 1040 -14.27 62.97 -4.80
CA ALA A 1040 -13.21 63.76 -5.43
C ALA A 1040 -11.88 63.71 -4.69
N ALA A 1041 -11.87 63.68 -3.35
CA ALA A 1041 -10.64 63.54 -2.57
C ALA A 1041 -10.04 62.13 -2.71
N MET A 1042 -10.89 61.09 -2.71
CA MET A 1042 -10.45 59.71 -2.92
C MET A 1042 -9.93 59.48 -4.35
N ALA A 1043 -10.57 60.09 -5.34
CA ALA A 1043 -10.12 60.02 -6.74
C ALA A 1043 -8.70 60.58 -6.88
N ARG A 1044 -8.45 61.75 -6.27
CA ARG A 1044 -7.10 62.35 -6.22
C ARG A 1044 -6.09 61.44 -5.51
N ALA A 1045 -6.46 60.83 -4.39
CA ALA A 1045 -5.56 59.93 -3.67
C ALA A 1045 -5.17 58.70 -4.50
N PHE A 1046 -6.09 58.16 -5.32
CA PHE A 1046 -5.79 57.08 -6.26
C PHE A 1046 -5.01 57.56 -7.49
N GLU A 1047 -5.28 58.77 -8.00
CA GLU A 1047 -4.52 59.39 -9.09
C GLU A 1047 -3.07 59.70 -8.70
N ASP A 1048 -2.83 60.13 -7.46
CA ASP A 1048 -1.49 60.41 -6.92
C ASP A 1048 -0.58 59.15 -6.89
N ILE A 1049 -1.19 57.96 -6.79
CA ILE A 1049 -0.49 56.66 -6.87
C ILE A 1049 -0.55 56.03 -8.28
N GLY A 1050 -1.03 56.77 -9.28
CA GLY A 1050 -0.97 56.39 -10.69
C GLY A 1050 -2.19 55.63 -11.24
N LEU A 1051 -3.31 55.57 -10.51
CA LEU A 1051 -4.55 54.97 -10.98
C LEU A 1051 -5.43 56.03 -11.68
N ARG A 1052 -6.24 55.60 -12.66
CA ARG A 1052 -7.16 56.49 -13.37
C ARG A 1052 -8.54 56.41 -12.73
N CYS A 1053 -9.03 57.56 -12.28
CA CYS A 1053 -10.40 57.70 -11.81
C CYS A 1053 -11.21 58.50 -12.83
N SER A 1054 -12.50 58.22 -12.95
CA SER A 1054 -13.41 59.02 -13.78
C SER A 1054 -14.68 59.28 -13.00
N LEU A 1055 -14.90 60.55 -12.67
CA LEU A 1055 -16.11 61.01 -12.00
C LEU A 1055 -17.11 61.52 -13.06
N PRO A 1056 -18.42 61.22 -12.93
CA PRO A 1056 -19.42 61.71 -13.88
C PRO A 1056 -19.53 63.23 -13.78
N GLU A 1057 -19.33 63.94 -14.90
CA GLU A 1057 -19.40 65.41 -14.95
C GLU A 1057 -20.81 65.95 -14.64
N ASP A 1058 -21.85 65.12 -14.82
CA ASP A 1058 -23.26 65.47 -14.64
C ASP A 1058 -23.79 65.26 -13.20
N LEU A 1059 -22.97 64.76 -12.27
CA LEU A 1059 -23.33 64.55 -10.86
C LEU A 1059 -22.36 65.28 -9.92
N PRO A 1060 -22.83 66.23 -9.08
CA PRO A 1060 -21.98 66.93 -8.11
C PRO A 1060 -21.38 65.98 -7.07
N ASP A 1061 -20.16 66.28 -6.60
CA ASP A 1061 -19.45 65.50 -5.56
C ASP A 1061 -20.28 65.29 -4.27
N ALA A 1062 -21.14 66.25 -3.94
CA ALA A 1062 -22.05 66.16 -2.79
C ALA A 1062 -23.14 65.08 -2.96
N GLU A 1063 -23.65 64.87 -4.18
CA GLU A 1063 -24.63 63.82 -4.47
C GLU A 1063 -23.96 62.44 -4.49
N LEU A 1064 -22.74 62.36 -5.01
CA LEU A 1064 -21.91 61.15 -4.98
C LEU A 1064 -21.53 60.76 -3.56
N LEU A 1065 -21.16 61.73 -2.71
CA LEU A 1065 -20.87 61.50 -1.30
C LEU A 1065 -22.11 61.03 -0.53
N SER A 1066 -23.29 61.62 -0.80
CA SER A 1066 -24.55 61.17 -0.21
C SER A 1066 -24.85 59.70 -0.55
N LEU A 1067 -24.57 59.31 -1.80
CA LEU A 1067 -24.73 57.94 -2.26
C LEU A 1067 -23.72 56.98 -1.61
N ALA A 1068 -22.47 57.40 -1.44
CA ALA A 1068 -21.44 56.65 -0.74
C ALA A 1068 -21.80 56.39 0.73
N VAL A 1069 -22.17 57.44 1.47
CA VAL A 1069 -22.45 57.36 2.91
C VAL A 1069 -23.72 56.56 3.21
N ARG A 1070 -24.76 56.63 2.36
CA ARG A 1070 -26.07 56.00 2.64
C ARG A 1070 -26.21 54.57 2.10
N PHE A 1071 -25.50 54.19 1.03
CA PHE A 1071 -25.71 52.90 0.33
C PHE A 1071 -24.47 51.98 0.28
N LEU A 1072 -23.29 52.48 0.67
CA LEU A 1072 -22.03 51.74 0.55
C LEU A 1072 -21.33 51.49 1.90
N ALA A 1073 -22.04 51.67 3.02
CA ALA A 1073 -21.56 51.40 4.37
C ALA A 1073 -21.39 49.88 4.64
N PRO A 1074 -20.54 49.48 5.62
CA PRO A 1074 -19.93 48.15 5.66
C PRO A 1074 -20.81 47.01 6.22
N ASP A 1075 -21.94 47.32 6.86
CA ASP A 1075 -22.70 46.32 7.62
C ASP A 1075 -23.86 45.73 6.78
N ASP A 1076 -23.64 44.50 6.34
CA ASP A 1076 -24.59 43.46 5.88
C ASP A 1076 -25.58 43.72 4.74
N HIS A 1077 -25.61 44.90 4.14
CA HIS A 1077 -26.44 45.14 2.95
C HIS A 1077 -25.60 45.27 1.70
N PRO A 1078 -25.45 44.20 0.89
CA PRO A 1078 -24.84 44.35 -0.41
C PRO A 1078 -25.66 45.33 -1.25
N LEU A 1079 -24.97 46.13 -2.06
CA LEU A 1079 -25.59 46.89 -3.13
C LEU A 1079 -26.69 46.04 -3.80
N PRO A 1080 -27.85 46.64 -4.13
CA PRO A 1080 -28.79 46.03 -5.05
C PRO A 1080 -28.28 46.01 -6.50
N PHE A 1081 -26.97 46.04 -6.72
CA PHE A 1081 -26.29 45.76 -7.97
C PHE A 1081 -24.92 45.18 -7.61
N ARG A 1082 -24.89 43.92 -7.13
CA ARG A 1082 -23.61 43.27 -6.89
C ARG A 1082 -22.82 43.12 -8.19
N PHE A 1083 -23.48 42.85 -9.32
CA PHE A 1083 -22.81 42.64 -10.61
C PHE A 1083 -23.72 42.91 -11.83
N GLY A 1084 -23.57 44.09 -12.44
CA GLY A 1084 -24.11 44.45 -13.77
C GLY A 1084 -25.08 45.63 -13.75
N PRO A 1085 -25.30 46.36 -14.85
CA PRO A 1085 -24.52 46.56 -16.09
C PRO A 1085 -23.40 47.62 -15.90
N GLY A 1086 -22.58 47.89 -16.93
CA GLY A 1086 -21.52 48.92 -16.83
C GLY A 1086 -22.07 50.31 -16.50
N PHE A 1087 -21.25 51.19 -15.93
CA PHE A 1087 -21.66 52.58 -15.58
C PHE A 1087 -22.18 53.40 -16.78
N ASP A 1088 -21.88 52.97 -18.01
CA ASP A 1088 -22.41 53.56 -19.24
C ASP A 1088 -23.84 53.13 -19.58
N SER A 1089 -24.39 52.15 -18.85
CA SER A 1089 -25.75 51.67 -19.07
C SER A 1089 -26.79 52.74 -18.74
N PRO A 1090 -27.70 53.03 -19.69
CA PRO A 1090 -28.89 53.85 -19.45
C PRO A 1090 -29.69 53.43 -18.21
N LEU A 1091 -29.79 52.12 -17.92
CA LEU A 1091 -30.49 51.60 -16.75
C LEU A 1091 -29.81 52.01 -15.44
N PHE A 1092 -28.51 51.75 -15.35
CA PHE A 1092 -27.72 52.08 -14.16
C PHE A 1092 -27.71 53.59 -13.90
N ARG A 1093 -27.46 54.41 -14.94
CA ARG A 1093 -27.51 55.87 -14.84
C ARG A 1093 -28.89 56.40 -14.44
N GLY A 1094 -29.96 55.79 -14.95
CA GLY A 1094 -31.33 56.12 -14.58
C GLY A 1094 -31.61 55.89 -13.09
N ILE A 1095 -31.18 54.74 -12.56
CA ILE A 1095 -31.35 54.38 -11.16
C ILE A 1095 -30.52 55.29 -10.24
N MET A 1096 -29.25 55.53 -10.58
CA MET A 1096 -28.37 56.42 -9.80
C MET A 1096 -28.90 57.84 -9.72
N ARG A 1097 -29.44 58.38 -10.83
CA ARG A 1097 -30.09 59.70 -10.85
C ARG A 1097 -31.35 59.73 -9.98
N TRP A 1098 -32.16 58.67 -10.00
CA TRP A 1098 -33.33 58.57 -9.15
C TRP A 1098 -32.94 58.56 -7.66
N ILE A 1099 -31.95 57.74 -7.28
CA ILE A 1099 -31.42 57.66 -5.90
C ILE A 1099 -30.86 59.02 -5.45
N ALA A 1100 -30.02 59.66 -6.27
CA ALA A 1100 -29.40 60.94 -5.95
C ALA A 1100 -30.43 62.07 -5.75
N ARG A 1101 -31.38 62.22 -6.68
CA ARG A 1101 -32.45 63.23 -6.61
C ARG A 1101 -33.41 63.03 -5.45
N ARG A 1102 -33.66 61.78 -5.03
CA ARG A 1102 -34.55 61.48 -3.89
C ARG A 1102 -33.83 61.66 -2.55
N SER A 1103 -32.54 61.33 -2.49
CA SER A 1103 -31.68 61.50 -1.32
C SER A 1103 -31.40 62.96 -0.98
N SER A 1104 -31.37 63.86 -1.96
CA SER A 1104 -31.22 65.30 -1.75
C SER A 1104 -32.53 65.99 -1.32
N ALA A 1105 -33.68 65.35 -1.56
CA ALA A 1105 -35.01 65.90 -1.27
C ALA A 1105 -35.60 65.48 0.09
N VAL A 1106 -35.13 64.39 0.70
CA VAL A 1106 -35.71 63.82 1.94
C VAL A 1106 -34.60 63.37 2.90
N ALA A 1107 -34.69 63.76 4.18
CA ALA A 1107 -33.65 63.44 5.18
C ALA A 1107 -33.53 61.93 5.51
N ALA A 1108 -34.63 61.18 5.34
CA ALA A 1108 -34.71 59.72 5.45
C ALA A 1108 -35.00 59.10 4.08
N PHE A 1109 -34.30 58.02 3.74
CA PHE A 1109 -34.52 57.25 2.50
C PHE A 1109 -35.91 56.58 2.54
N PRO A 1110 -36.61 56.38 1.41
CA PRO A 1110 -38.05 56.53 1.31
C PRO A 1110 -38.80 55.48 2.15
N GLY A 1111 -39.45 55.93 3.22
CA GLY A 1111 -40.23 55.08 4.11
C GLY A 1111 -41.74 55.07 3.82
N ASP A 1112 -42.30 56.09 3.18
CA ASP A 1112 -43.76 56.32 3.24
C ASP A 1112 -44.50 56.37 1.89
N ASP A 1113 -43.80 56.49 0.74
CA ASP A 1113 -44.46 56.46 -0.58
C ASP A 1113 -44.47 55.03 -1.18
N PRO A 1114 -45.66 54.45 -1.47
CA PRO A 1114 -45.76 53.10 -2.02
C PRO A 1114 -44.99 52.90 -3.34
N PHE A 1115 -44.90 53.93 -4.17
CA PHE A 1115 -44.18 53.84 -5.44
C PHE A 1115 -42.66 53.85 -5.22
N ASP A 1116 -42.14 54.69 -4.33
CA ASP A 1116 -40.72 54.67 -3.96
C ASP A 1116 -40.30 53.32 -3.33
N LEU A 1117 -41.18 52.68 -2.53
CA LEU A 1117 -40.97 51.32 -2.00
C LEU A 1117 -40.92 50.26 -3.12
N ALA A 1118 -41.83 50.33 -4.09
CA ALA A 1118 -41.88 49.42 -5.23
C ALA A 1118 -40.68 49.58 -6.18
N VAL A 1119 -40.18 50.81 -6.37
CA VAL A 1119 -38.94 51.05 -7.13
C VAL A 1119 -37.72 50.51 -6.37
N THR A 1120 -37.71 50.65 -5.04
CA THR A 1120 -36.66 50.06 -4.19
C THR A 1120 -36.70 48.53 -4.22
N GLU A 1121 -37.89 47.92 -4.18
CA GLU A 1121 -38.08 46.47 -4.35
C GLU A 1121 -37.63 46.00 -5.74
N LEU A 1122 -37.97 46.74 -6.80
CA LEU A 1122 -37.50 46.47 -8.16
C LEU A 1122 -35.97 46.51 -8.25
N ILE A 1123 -35.35 47.54 -7.66
CA ILE A 1123 -33.89 47.69 -7.61
C ILE A 1123 -33.26 46.53 -6.84
N ASN A 1124 -33.79 46.17 -5.66
CA ASN A 1124 -33.34 45.02 -4.89
C ASN A 1124 -33.48 43.71 -5.67
N ASN A 1125 -34.59 43.51 -6.37
CA ASN A 1125 -34.81 42.33 -7.21
C ASN A 1125 -33.86 42.29 -8.41
N LEU A 1126 -33.52 43.42 -9.02
CA LEU A 1126 -32.49 43.51 -10.07
C LEU A 1126 -31.09 43.18 -9.51
N GLY A 1127 -30.83 43.54 -8.25
CA GLY A 1127 -29.56 43.30 -7.56
C GLY A 1127 -29.32 41.93 -6.98
N GLN A 1128 -30.40 41.32 -6.48
CA GLN A 1128 -30.42 39.97 -5.95
C GLN A 1128 -30.58 38.95 -7.08
N ASN A 1129 -30.99 39.36 -8.28
CA ASN A 1129 -31.02 38.49 -9.43
C ASN A 1129 -29.59 38.08 -9.80
N PRO A 1130 -29.23 36.79 -9.67
CA PRO A 1130 -27.88 36.32 -9.97
C PRO A 1130 -27.52 36.41 -11.47
N TYR A 1131 -28.50 36.70 -12.35
CA TYR A 1131 -28.34 36.82 -13.79
C TYR A 1131 -28.89 38.17 -14.25
N PRO A 1132 -28.03 39.21 -14.39
CA PRO A 1132 -28.50 40.52 -14.81
C PRO A 1132 -29.12 40.42 -16.21
N PRO A 1133 -30.22 41.14 -16.46
CA PRO A 1133 -30.78 41.23 -17.80
C PRO A 1133 -29.69 41.72 -18.77
N VAL A 1134 -29.59 41.08 -19.94
CA VAL A 1134 -28.61 41.41 -21.01
C VAL A 1134 -28.98 42.73 -21.71
N THR A 1135 -29.94 43.48 -21.16
CA THR A 1135 -30.49 44.68 -21.75
C THR A 1135 -30.22 45.87 -20.84
N ASP A 1136 -30.00 47.03 -21.45
CA ASP A 1136 -29.91 48.33 -20.78
C ASP A 1136 -31.29 48.82 -20.26
N ALA A 1137 -32.17 47.90 -19.86
CA ALA A 1137 -33.54 48.18 -19.49
C ALA A 1137 -34.09 47.13 -18.51
N VAL A 1138 -35.08 47.53 -17.70
CA VAL A 1138 -35.80 46.61 -16.80
C VAL A 1138 -36.67 45.64 -17.61
N PRO A 1139 -36.51 44.31 -17.47
CA PRO A 1139 -37.39 43.33 -18.10
C PRO A 1139 -38.86 43.57 -17.73
N PHE A 1140 -39.72 43.70 -18.73
CA PHE A 1140 -41.14 44.02 -18.55
C PHE A 1140 -41.86 43.02 -17.63
N VAL A 1141 -41.44 41.76 -17.63
CA VAL A 1141 -42.06 40.72 -16.79
C VAL A 1141 -41.85 40.95 -15.28
N LEU A 1142 -40.74 41.59 -14.89
CA LEU A 1142 -40.49 41.96 -13.49
C LEU A 1142 -41.46 43.04 -13.00
N LEU A 1143 -42.07 43.79 -13.92
CA LEU A 1143 -43.04 44.82 -13.59
C LEU A 1143 -44.41 44.23 -13.26
N VAL A 1144 -44.71 42.99 -13.66
CA VAL A 1144 -46.01 42.35 -13.44
C VAL A 1144 -46.33 42.17 -11.95
N PRO A 1145 -45.49 41.48 -11.13
CA PRO A 1145 -45.77 41.34 -9.70
C PRO A 1145 -45.76 42.69 -8.96
N ILE A 1146 -44.87 43.61 -9.35
CA ILE A 1146 -44.72 44.93 -8.70
C ILE A 1146 -45.90 45.86 -9.02
N ALA A 1147 -46.40 45.84 -10.25
CA ALA A 1147 -47.59 46.59 -10.64
C ALA A 1147 -48.84 46.06 -9.92
N GLY A 1148 -48.92 44.75 -9.71
CA GLY A 1148 -49.93 44.11 -8.88
C GLY A 1148 -49.94 44.63 -7.45
N ASN A 1149 -48.78 44.72 -6.80
CA ASN A 1149 -48.62 45.29 -5.45
C ASN A 1149 -49.04 46.77 -5.38
N LEU A 1150 -48.74 47.53 -6.44
CA LEU A 1150 -49.12 48.95 -6.58
C LEU A 1150 -50.57 49.18 -7.04
N ARG A 1151 -51.33 48.12 -7.37
CA ARG A 1151 -52.68 48.18 -7.96
C ARG A 1151 -52.75 49.05 -9.23
N ILE A 1152 -51.72 49.02 -10.05
CA ILE A 1152 -51.65 49.66 -11.37
C ILE A 1152 -51.39 48.60 -12.44
N THR A 1153 -51.55 48.94 -13.72
CA THR A 1153 -51.19 48.01 -14.78
C THR A 1153 -49.66 47.99 -15.01
N PRO A 1154 -49.06 46.87 -15.43
CA PRO A 1154 -47.62 46.80 -15.76
C PRO A 1154 -47.19 47.88 -16.76
N SER A 1155 -48.05 48.23 -17.73
CA SER A 1155 -47.84 49.31 -18.69
C SER A 1155 -47.88 50.72 -18.10
N GLN A 1156 -48.65 50.93 -17.02
CA GLN A 1156 -48.61 52.18 -16.27
C GLN A 1156 -47.30 52.29 -15.46
N LEU A 1157 -46.85 51.19 -14.86
CA LEU A 1157 -45.57 51.13 -14.15
C LEU A 1157 -44.39 51.38 -15.09
N ALA A 1158 -44.37 50.73 -16.27
CA ALA A 1158 -43.33 50.91 -17.28
C ALA A 1158 -43.17 52.38 -17.71
N ARG A 1159 -44.28 53.06 -18.03
CA ARG A 1159 -44.27 54.49 -18.39
C ARG A 1159 -43.78 55.39 -17.24
N ARG A 1160 -44.15 55.08 -16.00
CA ARG A 1160 -43.67 55.84 -14.82
C ARG A 1160 -42.17 55.67 -14.62
N LEU A 1161 -41.64 54.45 -14.78
CA LEU A 1161 -40.20 54.19 -14.70
C LEU A 1161 -39.42 54.94 -15.79
N ARG A 1162 -39.88 54.89 -17.05
CA ARG A 1162 -39.24 55.65 -18.14
C ARG A 1162 -39.28 57.16 -17.90
N ALA A 1163 -40.37 57.70 -17.35
CA ALA A 1163 -40.47 59.13 -17.01
C ALA A 1163 -39.45 59.57 -15.94
N LEU A 1164 -39.00 58.63 -15.09
CA LEU A 1164 -37.92 58.82 -14.13
C LEU A 1164 -36.51 58.61 -14.74
N GLY A 1165 -36.43 58.29 -16.02
CA GLY A 1165 -35.18 57.97 -16.71
C GLY A 1165 -34.74 56.52 -16.51
N ILE A 1166 -35.59 55.63 -15.97
CA ILE A 1166 -35.33 54.19 -15.82
C ILE A 1166 -35.93 53.45 -17.04
N PRO A 1167 -35.14 53.01 -18.02
CA PRO A 1167 -35.63 52.30 -19.22
C PRO A 1167 -36.27 50.94 -18.89
N THR A 1168 -37.31 50.55 -19.63
CA THR A 1168 -37.95 49.21 -19.57
C THR A 1168 -37.88 48.50 -20.92
N SER A 1169 -37.83 47.18 -20.95
CA SER A 1169 -37.64 46.40 -22.20
C SER A 1169 -38.84 46.53 -23.15
N ASN A 1170 -40.03 46.75 -22.62
CA ASN A 1170 -41.26 46.99 -23.37
C ASN A 1170 -42.21 47.95 -22.62
N ASP A 1171 -43.29 48.38 -23.29
CA ASP A 1171 -44.36 49.20 -22.70
C ASP A 1171 -45.64 48.41 -22.42
N GLU A 1172 -45.87 47.31 -23.11
CA GLU A 1172 -47.01 46.39 -22.95
C GLU A 1172 -46.55 44.94 -23.08
N LEU A 1173 -47.41 43.99 -22.70
CA LEU A 1173 -47.15 42.56 -22.93
C LEU A 1173 -47.03 42.28 -24.44
N PRO A 1174 -46.10 41.39 -24.86
CA PRO A 1174 -45.99 40.99 -26.25
C PRO A 1174 -47.32 40.48 -26.84
N PRO A 1175 -47.62 40.75 -28.12
CA PRO A 1175 -48.83 40.26 -28.76
C PRO A 1175 -48.97 38.74 -28.65
N GLY A 1176 -50.14 38.27 -28.22
CA GLY A 1176 -50.45 36.83 -28.09
C GLY A 1176 -49.93 36.15 -26.82
N LEU A 1177 -49.27 36.87 -25.89
CA LEU A 1177 -48.81 36.33 -24.61
C LEU A 1177 -49.75 36.75 -23.46
N PRO A 1178 -50.59 35.85 -22.91
CA PRO A 1178 -51.43 36.18 -21.75
C PRO A 1178 -50.59 36.28 -20.45
N GLU A 1179 -51.06 37.08 -19.50
CA GLU A 1179 -50.34 37.40 -18.25
C GLU A 1179 -49.92 36.15 -17.44
N HIS A 1180 -50.79 35.13 -17.36
CA HIS A 1180 -50.47 33.87 -16.67
C HIS A 1180 -49.35 33.08 -17.38
N ALA A 1181 -49.29 33.12 -18.72
CA ALA A 1181 -48.23 32.49 -19.49
C ALA A 1181 -46.92 33.27 -19.37
N ALA A 1182 -46.98 34.59 -19.28
CA ALA A 1182 -45.82 35.43 -19.00
C ALA A 1182 -45.20 35.11 -17.63
N LEU A 1183 -46.01 34.94 -16.58
CA LEU A 1183 -45.55 34.54 -15.24
C LEU A 1183 -44.98 33.11 -15.21
N ARG A 1184 -45.60 32.17 -15.93
CA ARG A 1184 -45.10 30.79 -16.06
C ARG A 1184 -43.77 30.75 -16.82
N LEU A 1185 -43.67 31.49 -17.92
CA LEU A 1185 -42.44 31.63 -18.70
C LEU A 1185 -41.35 32.30 -17.88
N GLN A 1186 -41.68 33.33 -17.08
CA GLN A 1186 -40.76 33.90 -16.10
C GLN A 1186 -40.30 32.84 -15.10
N GLY A 1187 -41.19 32.04 -14.52
CA GLY A 1187 -40.81 30.98 -13.59
C GLY A 1187 -39.81 30.00 -14.19
N LEU A 1188 -40.04 29.57 -15.44
CA LEU A 1188 -39.14 28.68 -16.19
C LEU A 1188 -37.81 29.36 -16.54
N LEU A 1189 -37.82 30.62 -16.97
CA LEU A 1189 -36.60 31.37 -17.32
C LEU A 1189 -35.83 31.85 -16.09
N TYR A 1190 -36.49 32.00 -14.93
CA TYR A 1190 -35.88 32.41 -13.67
C TYR A 1190 -35.26 31.23 -12.94
N SER A 1191 -35.84 30.02 -13.07
CA SER A 1191 -35.22 28.79 -12.58
C SER A 1191 -33.96 28.39 -13.35
N HIS A 1192 -33.77 28.89 -14.58
CA HIS A 1192 -32.67 28.52 -15.46
C HIS A 1192 -31.75 29.71 -15.74
N ARG A 1193 -30.45 29.54 -15.44
CA ARG A 1193 -29.41 30.61 -15.46
C ARG A 1193 -29.20 31.27 -16.84
N ARG A 1194 -29.64 30.62 -17.92
CA ARG A 1194 -29.71 31.08 -19.32
C ARG A 1194 -30.92 30.43 -20.01
N THR A 1195 -31.43 31.07 -21.07
CA THR A 1195 -32.40 30.42 -21.96
C THR A 1195 -31.75 29.22 -22.64
N ASN A 1196 -32.29 28.03 -22.43
CA ASN A 1196 -31.81 26.78 -23.02
C ASN A 1196 -32.93 26.12 -23.84
N VAL A 1197 -32.55 25.16 -24.70
CA VAL A 1197 -33.50 24.50 -25.61
C VAL A 1197 -34.61 23.80 -24.82
N TRP A 1198 -34.30 23.29 -23.62
CA TRP A 1198 -35.28 22.64 -22.75
C TRP A 1198 -36.35 23.59 -22.22
N SER A 1199 -35.97 24.72 -21.62
CA SER A 1199 -36.94 25.63 -20.97
C SER A 1199 -37.92 26.20 -21.98
N LEU A 1200 -37.44 26.43 -23.21
CA LEU A 1200 -38.27 26.82 -24.35
C LEU A 1200 -39.17 25.67 -24.84
N LEU A 1201 -38.69 24.44 -24.88
CA LEU A 1201 -39.46 23.25 -25.24
C LEU A 1201 -40.59 22.98 -24.23
N GLN A 1202 -40.29 23.06 -22.93
CA GLN A 1202 -41.26 22.88 -21.87
C GLN A 1202 -42.34 23.98 -21.90
N ALA A 1203 -41.95 25.23 -22.10
CA ALA A 1203 -42.89 26.33 -22.28
C ALA A 1203 -43.73 26.16 -23.57
N ALA A 1204 -43.15 25.68 -24.67
CA ALA A 1204 -43.88 25.42 -25.91
C ALA A 1204 -44.95 24.33 -25.72
N GLN A 1205 -44.64 23.29 -24.93
CA GLN A 1205 -45.60 22.25 -24.54
C GLN A 1205 -46.67 22.76 -23.58
N ASP A 1206 -46.28 23.47 -22.52
CA ASP A 1206 -47.20 24.05 -21.52
C ASP A 1206 -48.22 25.01 -22.18
N PHE A 1207 -47.79 25.76 -23.20
CA PHE A 1207 -48.63 26.77 -23.88
C PHE A 1207 -49.26 26.29 -25.20
N GLY A 1208 -48.96 25.07 -25.65
CA GLY A 1208 -49.46 24.54 -26.92
C GLY A 1208 -49.04 25.36 -28.15
N THR A 1209 -47.83 25.91 -28.15
CA THR A 1209 -47.28 26.78 -29.20
C THR A 1209 -45.95 26.25 -29.76
N THR A 1210 -45.32 26.98 -30.69
CA THR A 1210 -44.04 26.57 -31.30
C THR A 1210 -42.84 27.12 -30.50
N LEU A 1211 -41.72 26.40 -30.49
CA LEU A 1211 -40.49 26.86 -29.81
C LEU A 1211 -40.03 28.25 -30.29
N PRO A 1212 -40.03 28.58 -31.60
CA PRO A 1212 -39.68 29.92 -32.07
C PRO A 1212 -40.57 31.02 -31.49
N GLN A 1213 -41.87 30.76 -31.29
CA GLN A 1213 -42.79 31.72 -30.69
C GLN A 1213 -42.48 31.98 -29.22
N VAL A 1214 -42.11 30.95 -28.45
CA VAL A 1214 -41.70 31.09 -27.05
C VAL A 1214 -40.37 31.84 -26.94
N ALA A 1215 -39.41 31.55 -27.81
CA ALA A 1215 -38.13 32.26 -27.86
C ALA A 1215 -38.33 33.75 -28.17
N GLU A 1216 -39.24 34.07 -29.09
CA GLU A 1216 -39.62 35.46 -29.39
C GLU A 1216 -40.25 36.16 -28.18
N TRP A 1217 -41.18 35.49 -27.48
CA TRP A 1217 -41.74 36.04 -26.24
C TRP A 1217 -40.67 36.28 -25.18
N ALA A 1218 -39.71 35.37 -25.00
CA ALA A 1218 -38.61 35.56 -24.07
C ALA A 1218 -37.76 36.79 -24.42
N ARG A 1219 -37.41 36.98 -25.71
CA ARG A 1219 -36.69 38.16 -26.20
C ARG A 1219 -37.44 39.46 -25.94
N LEU A 1220 -38.72 39.51 -26.30
CA LEU A 1220 -39.56 40.70 -26.12
C LEU A 1220 -39.78 41.05 -24.63
N LEU A 1221 -39.69 40.06 -23.73
CA LEU A 1221 -39.72 40.29 -22.28
C LEU A 1221 -38.40 40.80 -21.71
N GLY A 1222 -37.31 40.80 -22.49
CA GLY A 1222 -35.98 41.30 -22.10
C GLY A 1222 -34.97 40.22 -21.69
N TYR A 1223 -35.22 38.95 -22.04
CA TYR A 1223 -34.27 37.85 -21.86
C TYR A 1223 -33.45 37.61 -23.14
N ASP A 1224 -32.22 37.13 -22.98
CA ASP A 1224 -31.40 36.66 -24.10
C ASP A 1224 -31.83 35.24 -24.49
N ALA A 1225 -32.53 35.13 -25.62
CA ALA A 1225 -33.11 33.88 -26.13
C ALA A 1225 -32.86 33.77 -27.65
N PRO A 1226 -31.80 33.07 -28.09
CA PRO A 1226 -31.54 32.84 -29.52
C PRO A 1226 -32.62 31.96 -30.16
N ASP A 1227 -32.65 31.93 -31.49
CA ASP A 1227 -33.55 31.04 -32.24
C ASP A 1227 -33.24 29.57 -31.90
N PRO A 1228 -34.22 28.79 -31.37
CA PRO A 1228 -34.03 27.39 -31.01
C PRO A 1228 -33.48 26.52 -32.15
N ALA A 1229 -33.85 26.80 -33.41
CA ALA A 1229 -33.35 26.06 -34.55
C ALA A 1229 -31.86 26.35 -34.81
N VAL A 1230 -31.42 27.59 -34.60
CA VAL A 1230 -30.01 27.98 -34.67
C VAL A 1230 -29.23 27.34 -33.54
N MET A 1231 -29.74 27.41 -32.30
CA MET A 1231 -29.11 26.78 -31.13
C MET A 1231 -28.89 25.27 -31.32
N ILE A 1232 -29.90 24.57 -31.86
CA ILE A 1232 -29.80 23.13 -32.14
C ILE A 1232 -28.77 22.88 -33.25
N ARG A 1233 -28.80 23.63 -34.36
CA ARG A 1233 -27.83 23.47 -35.46
C ARG A 1233 -26.40 23.71 -35.03
N GLU A 1234 -26.16 24.71 -34.19
CA GLU A 1234 -24.84 25.00 -33.61
C GLU A 1234 -24.37 23.88 -32.66
N ALA A 1235 -25.29 23.15 -32.04
CA ALA A 1235 -24.98 22.03 -31.15
C ALA A 1235 -24.68 20.72 -31.90
N ILE A 1236 -25.23 20.51 -33.11
CA ILE A 1236 -25.07 19.26 -33.88
C ILE A 1236 -23.61 18.83 -34.02
N PRO A 1237 -22.66 19.72 -34.42
CA PRO A 1237 -21.27 19.34 -34.61
C PRO A 1237 -20.56 18.92 -33.34
N PHE A 1238 -21.18 18.98 -32.16
CA PHE A 1238 -20.61 18.64 -30.86
C PHE A 1238 -21.32 17.48 -30.15
N ILE A 1239 -22.35 16.89 -30.77
CA ILE A 1239 -23.04 15.73 -30.22
C ILE A 1239 -22.05 14.56 -30.11
N PRO A 1240 -21.93 13.89 -28.95
CA PRO A 1240 -21.12 12.68 -28.81
C PRO A 1240 -21.59 11.53 -29.72
N LEU A 1241 -20.71 11.11 -30.63
CA LEU A 1241 -20.91 9.99 -31.55
C LEU A 1241 -20.01 8.83 -31.16
N ALA A 1242 -20.43 7.60 -31.44
CA ALA A 1242 -19.55 6.44 -31.35
C ALA A 1242 -18.49 6.54 -32.46
N GLU A 1243 -17.22 6.29 -32.15
CA GLU A 1243 -16.12 6.39 -33.13
C GLU A 1243 -16.44 5.64 -34.43
N GLY A 1244 -16.34 6.39 -35.53
CA GLY A 1244 -16.56 6.01 -36.93
C GLY A 1244 -15.97 7.08 -37.82
#